data_AF-A0A731ND82-F1
#
_entry.id   AF-A0A731ND82-F1
#
_cell.length_a   1.000
_cell.length_b   1.000
_cell.length_c   1.000
_cell.angle_alpha   90.00
_cell.angle_beta   90.00
_cell.angle_gamma   90.00
#
_symmetry.space_group_name_H-M   'P 1'
#
loop_
_entity.id
_entity.type
_entity.pdbx_description
1 polymer ?
#
loop_
_entity_poly.entity_id
_entity_poly.type
_entity_poly.pdbx_seq_one_letter_code
_entity_poly.pdbx_strand_id
1 'polypeptide(L)'
;MTMLQLYKRSKHFVFITISVLIILLSCQSLAFARGQTNGDLPSKADVQNQLDTLNKQKDLSAQDKLVQQDLIDTLATLEKIERVKEETVQLRQKVAQAPEKMRQATDALNALSDVDNDDEMRKTLSTLSLRQLELRVAQVLDDLQNSQNDLAAYNSQLVSLQTQPERVQNAMYTASQQIQQIRNRLDGNNVGEAALRPSQQVLLQAQQALLNAQIDQQRKSLEGNTVLQDTLQKQRDYVTANSNRLEHQLQLLQEAVNSKRLTLTEKTAQEAISPDETARIQANPLVKQELDINHQLSQRLIVATENGNMLMQQNIKVKNWLDRALQSERNIKEQIAVLKGSLLLSRILYQQQQTLPSADELEDMTNRIADLRLEQFEVNQQRDALFQSDAFVDKLEEGHTSEVNDEVHDALLQVVEMRRELLDQLNKQLGNQLMMAINLQINQQQLMSVSKNLKAILTQQIFWVNSNRPMDWDWLKAFPQTLKEQFSAMKITVNWQKAWPAVFIAFLAGLPLLLIAGLIRWRLKWLKAYQQKLAAAVGSLRNDSQLNTPKAILIDLIRALPVCLIILALGLILLTMQLNISDLLWAFSKKLALFWLVFGLCWKVLEKEGVAIRHFGMPAQLTSHWRRQIVRISLALLPLHFWSVVAELSPLNLMDDVLGQAVIFLNLLVITLLVWPLCRESWRDKESHGIRLVTVTILSIIPVALMVLTATGYFYTTLRLAGRWIETVYLVIIWNLLYQTVLRGLSVAARRIAWRRALARRQNLVKEGAEGAEPQEEPTIALEQINQQTLRITMLLMIALFGVMFWAIWSDLITVFSYLDSITLWHYNGSEAGAAVVKSVTMGSLLFAIIAAMVAWALIRNLPGLLEVLVLSRLNMRQGASYAITTILNYIIIAVGAMTVFGSLGVSWDKLQWLAAALSVGLGFGLQEIFGNFVSGLIILFERPVRIGDTVTIGTYSGTVSKIRIRATTITDFDRKEVIIPNKAFVTERLINWSLSDTTTRLVIRLGVAYGSDLEKVKKVLLQAAMEHPKVMHDPEPAVFFTTFGASTLDHELRLYVRELRDRSHTVDELNRAIDRLCRENDINIAFNQLEVHLHNAKGDEVTEVKRDLNGGDLASAAS
;
A
#
# COMPACT_ATOMS: atom_id res chain seq x y z
N MET A 1 -13.31 88.00 5.15
CA MET A 1 -12.04 87.56 4.55
C MET A 1 -12.12 86.14 3.96
N THR A 2 -13.26 85.77 3.35
CA THR A 2 -13.53 84.38 2.88
C THR A 2 -14.12 84.29 1.47
N MET A 3 -14.36 85.42 0.79
CA MET A 3 -14.89 85.42 -0.59
C MET A 3 -13.81 85.55 -1.68
N LEU A 4 -12.63 86.12 -1.37
CA LEU A 4 -11.55 86.29 -2.36
C LEU A 4 -10.72 85.02 -2.61
N GLN A 5 -10.73 84.05 -1.69
CA GLN A 5 -10.02 82.77 -1.85
C GLN A 5 -10.79 81.73 -2.68
N LEU A 6 -12.13 81.81 -2.72
CA LEU A 6 -12.96 80.95 -3.58
C LEU A 6 -12.89 81.36 -5.05
N TYR A 7 -12.75 82.66 -5.34
CA TYR A 7 -12.64 83.15 -6.72
C TYR A 7 -11.29 82.79 -7.39
N LYS A 8 -10.19 82.73 -6.62
CA LYS A 8 -8.87 82.30 -7.13
C LYS A 8 -8.78 80.78 -7.37
N ARG A 9 -9.45 79.94 -6.56
CA ARG A 9 -9.51 78.48 -6.77
C ARG A 9 -10.41 78.09 -7.95
N SER A 10 -11.49 78.83 -8.21
CA SER A 10 -12.35 78.63 -9.38
C SER A 10 -11.61 78.85 -10.71
N LYS A 11 -10.78 79.90 -10.83
CA LYS A 11 -9.99 80.12 -12.06
C LYS A 11 -8.97 79.02 -12.33
N HIS A 12 -8.35 78.44 -11.30
CA HIS A 12 -7.43 77.31 -11.49
C HIS A 12 -8.17 76.02 -11.82
N PHE A 13 -9.35 75.78 -11.25
CA PHE A 13 -10.15 74.60 -11.58
C PHE A 13 -10.74 74.68 -12.99
N VAL A 14 -11.17 75.86 -13.43
CA VAL A 14 -11.66 76.11 -14.81
C VAL A 14 -10.50 76.05 -15.80
N PHE A 15 -9.32 76.58 -15.47
CA PHE A 15 -8.16 76.48 -16.37
C PHE A 15 -7.61 75.05 -16.45
N ILE A 16 -7.62 74.29 -15.37
CA ILE A 16 -7.23 72.86 -15.36
C ILE A 16 -8.28 72.02 -16.08
N THR A 17 -9.58 72.26 -15.89
CA THR A 17 -10.62 71.53 -16.62
C THR A 17 -10.64 71.90 -18.11
N ILE A 18 -10.41 73.15 -18.50
CA ILE A 18 -10.26 73.53 -19.91
C ILE A 18 -8.95 73.00 -20.50
N SER A 19 -7.84 72.97 -19.75
CA SER A 19 -6.58 72.38 -20.22
C SER A 19 -6.70 70.85 -20.36
N VAL A 20 -7.40 70.19 -19.43
CA VAL A 20 -7.68 68.75 -19.50
C VAL A 20 -8.70 68.43 -20.59
N LEU A 21 -9.69 69.29 -20.84
CA LEU A 21 -10.65 69.15 -21.93
C LEU A 21 -9.99 69.43 -23.29
N ILE A 22 -9.08 70.40 -23.39
CA ILE A 22 -8.28 70.65 -24.60
C ILE A 22 -7.30 69.50 -24.82
N ILE A 23 -6.66 68.96 -23.79
CA ILE A 23 -5.81 67.75 -23.89
C ILE A 23 -6.66 66.52 -24.27
N LEU A 24 -7.87 66.36 -23.75
CA LEU A 24 -8.79 65.28 -24.12
C LEU A 24 -9.35 65.44 -25.54
N LEU A 25 -9.64 66.66 -26.00
CA LEU A 25 -10.11 66.96 -27.36
C LEU A 25 -8.98 66.95 -28.40
N SER A 26 -7.75 67.34 -28.03
CA SER A 26 -6.56 67.20 -28.88
C SER A 26 -6.01 65.76 -28.90
N CYS A 27 -6.37 64.92 -27.92
CA CYS A 27 -6.10 63.48 -27.95
C CYS A 27 -7.17 62.69 -28.73
N GLN A 28 -8.31 63.28 -29.11
CA GLN A 28 -9.33 62.61 -29.92
C GLN A 28 -9.17 62.79 -31.43
N SER A 29 -8.19 63.57 -31.90
CA SER A 29 -7.89 63.76 -33.33
C SER A 29 -6.51 63.24 -33.76
N LEU A 30 -5.78 62.53 -32.89
CA LEU A 30 -4.47 61.92 -33.20
C LEU A 30 -4.38 60.40 -32.92
N ALA A 31 -5.48 59.74 -32.56
CA ALA A 31 -5.52 58.27 -32.38
C ALA A 31 -6.02 57.49 -33.62
N PHE A 32 -6.12 58.15 -34.78
CA PHE A 32 -6.28 57.52 -36.10
C PHE A 32 -5.10 57.84 -37.02
N ALA A 33 -3.89 57.94 -36.47
CA ALA A 33 -2.69 57.68 -37.27
C ALA A 33 -2.49 56.16 -37.27
N ARG A 34 -2.99 55.50 -38.32
CA ARG A 34 -2.54 54.16 -38.71
C ARG A 34 -1.02 54.18 -38.75
N GLY A 35 -0.37 53.64 -37.72
CA GLY A 35 0.90 52.96 -37.87
C GLY A 35 0.67 51.65 -38.62
N GLN A 36 0.21 51.74 -39.87
CA GLN A 36 0.54 50.73 -40.87
C GLN A 36 2.03 50.94 -41.16
N THR A 37 2.90 50.40 -40.33
CA THR A 37 4.09 49.79 -40.91
C THR A 37 3.59 48.54 -41.64
N ASN A 38 3.10 48.73 -42.86
CA ASN A 38 3.06 47.68 -43.88
C ASN A 38 4.53 47.31 -44.17
N GLY A 39 5.18 46.60 -43.25
CA GLY A 39 6.05 45.53 -43.67
C GLY A 39 5.10 44.37 -43.89
N ASP A 40 4.63 44.17 -45.12
CA ASP A 40 3.94 42.93 -45.45
C ASP A 40 4.84 41.78 -44.97
N LEU A 41 4.26 40.86 -44.20
CA LEU A 41 4.96 39.64 -43.82
C LEU A 41 5.52 39.01 -45.10
N PRO A 42 6.81 38.62 -45.13
CA PRO A 42 7.38 38.03 -46.31
C PRO A 42 6.57 36.80 -46.72
N SER A 43 6.35 36.63 -48.03
CA SER A 43 5.58 35.49 -48.50
C SER A 43 6.32 34.19 -48.22
N LYS A 44 5.61 33.06 -48.11
CA LYS A 44 6.23 31.73 -47.94
C LYS A 44 7.31 31.47 -49.00
N ALA A 45 7.05 31.93 -50.23
CA ALA A 45 8.02 31.84 -51.34
C ALA A 45 9.27 32.68 -51.10
N ASP A 46 9.15 33.89 -50.52
CA ASP A 46 10.29 34.76 -50.24
C ASP A 46 11.18 34.17 -49.14
N VAL A 47 10.59 33.65 -48.06
CA VAL A 47 11.34 33.02 -46.96
C VAL A 47 11.97 31.70 -47.41
N GLN A 48 11.28 30.91 -48.25
CA GLN A 48 11.82 29.68 -48.85
C GLN A 48 13.01 29.98 -49.77
N ASN A 49 12.91 31.03 -50.61
CA ASN A 49 14.01 31.45 -51.46
C ASN A 49 15.23 31.93 -50.64
N GLN A 50 15.01 32.62 -49.51
CA GLN A 50 16.08 32.99 -48.57
C GLN A 50 16.74 31.76 -47.92
N LEU A 51 15.96 30.73 -47.59
CA LEU A 51 16.47 29.48 -47.04
C LEU A 51 17.26 28.67 -48.07
N ASP A 52 16.75 28.57 -49.30
CA ASP A 52 17.39 27.83 -50.40
C ASP A 52 18.69 28.50 -50.87
N THR A 53 18.78 29.83 -50.77
CA THR A 53 20.02 30.57 -51.05
C THR A 53 21.05 30.36 -49.94
N LEU A 54 20.65 30.32 -48.67
CA LEU A 54 21.54 29.99 -47.55
C LEU A 54 22.05 28.54 -47.64
N ASN A 55 21.17 27.60 -47.99
CA ASN A 55 21.49 26.16 -48.12
C ASN A 55 22.47 25.84 -49.26
N LYS A 56 22.64 26.75 -50.23
CA LYS A 56 23.61 26.59 -51.34
C LYS A 56 25.05 26.94 -50.95
N GLN A 57 25.28 27.54 -49.78
CA GLN A 57 26.63 27.84 -49.29
C GLN A 57 27.27 26.58 -48.66
N LYS A 58 28.51 26.26 -49.04
CA LYS A 58 29.22 25.05 -48.58
C LYS A 58 29.69 25.11 -47.12
N ASP A 59 29.92 26.30 -46.56
CA ASP A 59 30.36 26.51 -45.18
C ASP A 59 29.53 27.61 -44.50
N LEU A 60 28.62 27.23 -43.58
CA LEU A 60 27.77 28.16 -42.82
C LEU A 60 28.46 28.59 -41.52
N SER A 61 28.56 29.89 -41.26
CA SER A 61 29.06 30.41 -39.97
C SER A 61 28.10 30.10 -38.81
N ALA A 62 28.56 30.23 -37.56
CA ALA A 62 27.70 30.06 -36.39
C ALA A 62 26.50 31.03 -36.38
N GLN A 63 26.66 32.21 -36.99
CA GLN A 63 25.59 33.20 -37.11
C GLN A 63 24.63 32.87 -38.27
N ASP A 64 25.14 32.30 -39.37
CA ASP A 64 24.30 31.85 -40.48
C ASP A 64 23.44 30.65 -40.09
N LYS A 65 23.94 29.75 -39.22
CA LYS A 65 23.13 28.66 -38.66
C LYS A 65 21.96 29.17 -37.80
N LEU A 66 22.14 30.27 -37.07
CA LEU A 66 21.06 30.91 -36.31
C LEU A 66 20.05 31.59 -37.24
N VAL A 67 20.50 32.24 -38.31
CA VAL A 67 19.61 32.82 -39.34
C VAL A 67 18.82 31.73 -40.06
N GLN A 68 19.47 30.62 -40.42
CA GLN A 68 18.84 29.45 -41.02
C GLN A 68 17.72 28.91 -40.12
N GLN A 69 17.98 28.79 -38.82
CA GLN A 69 16.97 28.37 -37.84
C GLN A 69 15.81 29.37 -37.72
N ASP A 70 16.12 30.68 -37.62
CA ASP A 70 15.10 31.74 -37.57
C ASP A 70 14.18 31.69 -38.82
N LEU A 71 14.73 31.44 -40.01
CA LEU A 71 13.98 31.32 -41.28
C LEU A 71 13.11 30.05 -41.34
N ILE A 72 13.62 28.90 -40.88
CA ILE A 72 12.85 27.66 -40.77
C ILE A 72 11.66 27.84 -39.84
N ASP A 73 11.89 28.44 -38.66
CA ASP A 73 10.84 28.71 -37.69
C ASP A 73 9.83 29.75 -38.20
N THR A 74 10.28 30.71 -39.02
CA THR A 74 9.41 31.70 -39.67
C THR A 74 8.49 31.02 -40.69
N LEU A 75 9.02 30.14 -41.56
CA LEU A 75 8.22 29.35 -42.51
C LEU A 75 7.16 28.50 -41.81
N ALA A 76 7.55 27.79 -40.75
CA ALA A 76 6.63 26.99 -39.95
C ALA A 76 5.54 27.85 -39.28
N THR A 77 5.87 29.08 -38.89
CA THR A 77 4.92 30.03 -38.31
C THR A 77 3.94 30.57 -39.36
N LEU A 78 4.40 30.88 -40.57
CA LEU A 78 3.54 31.31 -41.69
C LEU A 78 2.56 30.21 -42.12
N GLU A 79 3.00 28.95 -42.15
CA GLU A 79 2.12 27.81 -42.44
C GLU A 79 1.04 27.61 -41.38
N LYS A 80 1.38 27.83 -40.10
CA LYS A 80 0.38 27.84 -39.02
C LYS A 80 -0.64 28.96 -39.18
N ILE A 81 -0.23 30.15 -39.67
CA ILE A 81 -1.15 31.27 -39.93
C ILE A 81 -2.16 30.89 -41.01
N GLU A 82 -1.73 30.29 -42.12
CA GLU A 82 -2.62 29.83 -43.19
C GLU A 82 -3.63 28.80 -42.68
N ARG A 83 -3.15 27.79 -41.93
CA ARG A 83 -4.01 26.78 -41.32
C ARG A 83 -5.08 27.39 -40.41
N VAL A 84 -4.70 28.32 -39.53
CA VAL A 84 -5.64 29.01 -38.63
C VAL A 84 -6.69 29.80 -39.43
N LYS A 85 -6.29 30.44 -40.53
CA LYS A 85 -7.23 31.14 -41.43
C LYS A 85 -8.20 30.17 -42.10
N GLU A 86 -7.73 29.03 -42.60
CA GLU A 86 -8.58 27.99 -43.19
C GLU A 86 -9.59 27.43 -42.18
N GLU A 87 -9.12 27.10 -40.97
CA GLU A 87 -9.98 26.64 -39.87
C GLU A 87 -11.05 27.69 -39.49
N THR A 88 -10.70 28.98 -39.53
CA THR A 88 -11.65 30.09 -39.30
C THR A 88 -12.71 30.16 -40.39
N VAL A 89 -12.35 29.93 -41.66
CA VAL A 89 -13.30 29.88 -42.78
C VAL A 89 -14.26 28.70 -42.63
N GLN A 90 -13.73 27.50 -42.33
CA GLN A 90 -14.55 26.30 -42.10
C GLN A 90 -15.52 26.49 -40.93
N LEU A 91 -15.08 27.13 -39.84
CA LEU A 91 -15.91 27.46 -38.69
C LEU A 91 -17.08 28.39 -39.09
N ARG A 92 -16.81 29.44 -39.88
CA ARG A 92 -17.87 30.33 -40.39
C ARG A 92 -18.89 29.57 -41.25
N GLN A 93 -18.44 28.64 -42.10
CA GLN A 93 -19.33 27.80 -42.89
C GLN A 93 -20.23 26.93 -42.00
N LYS A 94 -19.67 26.30 -40.94
CA LYS A 94 -20.45 25.52 -39.98
C LYS A 94 -21.51 26.36 -39.27
N VAL A 95 -21.15 27.56 -38.82
CA VAL A 95 -22.09 28.49 -38.17
C VAL A 95 -23.19 28.94 -39.14
N ALA A 96 -22.86 29.18 -40.41
CA ALA A 96 -23.84 29.54 -41.44
C ALA A 96 -24.84 28.41 -41.75
N GLN A 97 -24.42 27.14 -41.68
CA GLN A 97 -25.29 25.97 -41.90
C GLN A 97 -26.12 25.56 -40.66
N ALA A 98 -25.77 26.06 -39.47
CA ALA A 98 -26.37 25.64 -38.22
C ALA A 98 -27.89 25.91 -38.13
N PRO A 99 -28.43 27.08 -38.55
CA PRO A 99 -29.87 27.34 -38.53
C PRO A 99 -30.69 26.37 -39.37
N GLU A 100 -30.17 25.92 -40.51
CA GLU A 100 -30.85 24.95 -41.38
C GLU A 100 -30.94 23.57 -40.71
N LYS A 101 -29.83 23.10 -40.12
CA LYS A 101 -29.79 21.86 -39.32
C LYS A 101 -30.70 21.92 -38.11
N MET A 102 -30.76 23.07 -37.44
CA MET A 102 -31.65 23.30 -36.30
C MET A 102 -33.12 23.18 -36.73
N ARG A 103 -33.49 23.74 -37.89
CA ARG A 103 -34.84 23.62 -38.44
C ARG A 103 -35.17 22.17 -38.77
N GLN A 104 -34.28 21.47 -39.46
CA GLN A 104 -34.45 20.03 -39.77
C GLN A 104 -34.67 19.19 -38.52
N ALA A 105 -33.86 19.40 -37.46
CA ALA A 105 -34.02 18.68 -36.20
C ALA A 105 -35.34 19.02 -35.48
N THR A 106 -35.78 20.27 -35.56
CA THR A 106 -37.05 20.72 -34.95
C THR A 106 -38.25 20.15 -35.71
N ASP A 107 -38.22 20.17 -37.04
CA ASP A 107 -39.26 19.59 -37.89
C ASP A 107 -39.36 18.07 -37.64
N ALA A 108 -38.22 17.37 -37.56
CA ALA A 108 -38.17 15.95 -37.26
C ALA A 108 -38.63 15.61 -35.83
N LEU A 109 -38.34 16.47 -34.85
CA LEU A 109 -38.85 16.32 -33.47
C LEU A 109 -40.36 16.52 -33.40
N ASN A 110 -40.90 17.50 -34.11
CA ASN A 110 -42.35 17.72 -34.18
C ASN A 110 -43.06 16.56 -34.87
N ALA A 111 -42.45 15.96 -35.90
CA ALA A 111 -42.99 14.77 -36.55
C ALA A 111 -43.04 13.52 -35.64
N LEU A 112 -42.24 13.48 -34.57
CA LEU A 112 -42.28 12.40 -33.56
C LEU A 112 -43.40 12.60 -32.51
N SER A 113 -44.13 13.72 -32.55
CA SER A 113 -45.13 14.07 -31.51
C SER A 113 -46.49 13.39 -31.69
N ASP A 114 -46.73 12.72 -32.82
CA ASP A 114 -47.88 11.83 -32.95
C ASP A 114 -47.71 10.64 -32.02
N VAL A 115 -48.69 10.44 -31.13
CA VAL A 115 -48.73 9.29 -30.22
C VAL A 115 -48.91 8.05 -31.09
N ASP A 116 -47.88 7.20 -31.18
CA ASP A 116 -47.99 5.89 -31.82
C ASP A 116 -49.21 5.17 -31.21
N ASN A 117 -50.17 4.76 -32.05
CA ASN A 117 -51.35 4.03 -31.61
C ASN A 117 -50.93 2.60 -31.25
N ASP A 118 -50.57 2.38 -29.99
CA ASP A 118 -50.07 1.10 -29.48
C ASP A 118 -50.99 -0.08 -29.81
N ASP A 119 -52.30 0.14 -29.80
CA ASP A 119 -53.28 -0.91 -30.13
C ASP A 119 -53.25 -1.31 -31.61
N GLU A 120 -53.02 -0.36 -32.50
CA GLU A 120 -52.89 -0.60 -33.94
C GLU A 120 -51.54 -1.22 -34.28
N MET A 121 -50.48 -0.78 -33.60
CA MET A 121 -49.15 -1.39 -33.68
C MET A 121 -49.21 -2.85 -33.22
N ARG A 122 -49.80 -3.13 -32.04
CA ARG A 122 -49.99 -4.50 -31.52
C ARG A 122 -50.79 -5.39 -32.46
N LYS A 123 -51.86 -4.87 -33.07
CA LYS A 123 -52.63 -5.60 -34.10
C LYS A 123 -51.77 -5.93 -35.32
N THR A 124 -50.95 -4.99 -35.78
CA THR A 124 -50.07 -5.22 -36.93
C THR A 124 -49.00 -6.26 -36.60
N LEU A 125 -48.37 -6.15 -35.42
CA LEU A 125 -47.33 -7.07 -34.97
C LEU A 125 -47.83 -8.50 -34.75
N SER A 126 -49.07 -8.70 -34.30
CA SER A 126 -49.62 -10.04 -34.05
C SER A 126 -49.82 -10.87 -35.33
N THR A 127 -49.99 -10.20 -36.49
CA THR A 127 -50.14 -10.83 -37.81
C THR A 127 -48.82 -11.31 -38.42
N LEU A 128 -47.67 -10.86 -37.91
CA LEU A 128 -46.36 -11.22 -38.42
C LEU A 128 -45.92 -12.61 -37.94
N SER A 129 -45.09 -13.27 -38.76
CA SER A 129 -44.42 -14.52 -38.36
C SER A 129 -43.29 -14.24 -37.37
N LEU A 130 -42.92 -15.25 -36.56
CA LEU A 130 -41.84 -15.13 -35.58
C LEU A 130 -40.53 -14.65 -36.22
N ARG A 131 -40.16 -15.20 -37.39
CA ARG A 131 -38.95 -14.80 -38.12
C ARG A 131 -38.98 -13.34 -38.59
N GLN A 132 -40.15 -12.84 -39.00
CA GLN A 132 -40.31 -11.43 -39.38
C GLN A 132 -40.20 -10.51 -38.17
N LEU A 133 -40.77 -10.91 -37.03
CA LEU A 133 -40.66 -10.17 -35.78
C LEU A 133 -39.20 -10.11 -35.28
N GLU A 134 -38.47 -11.22 -35.33
CA GLU A 134 -37.05 -11.29 -34.94
C GLU A 134 -36.15 -10.42 -35.82
N LEU A 135 -36.38 -10.41 -37.15
CA LEU A 135 -35.66 -9.50 -38.06
C LEU A 135 -35.96 -8.03 -37.74
N ARG A 136 -37.21 -7.69 -37.42
CA ARG A 136 -37.61 -6.34 -37.03
C ARG A 136 -36.95 -5.92 -35.71
N VAL A 137 -36.85 -6.82 -34.74
CA VAL A 137 -36.13 -6.60 -33.49
C VAL A 137 -34.65 -6.30 -33.76
N ALA A 138 -34.00 -7.07 -34.63
CA ALA A 138 -32.60 -6.84 -34.99
C ALA A 138 -32.39 -5.46 -35.65
N GLN A 139 -33.29 -5.05 -36.53
CA GLN A 139 -33.25 -3.71 -37.17
C GLN A 139 -33.43 -2.59 -36.15
N VAL A 140 -34.46 -2.67 -35.28
CA VAL A 140 -34.72 -1.65 -34.26
C VAL A 140 -33.56 -1.55 -33.26
N LEU A 141 -32.89 -2.67 -32.95
CA LEU A 141 -31.68 -2.66 -32.12
C LEU A 141 -30.51 -1.95 -32.79
N ASP A 142 -30.30 -2.13 -34.10
CA ASP A 142 -29.26 -1.43 -34.86
C ASP A 142 -29.55 0.08 -34.95
N ASP A 143 -30.81 0.43 -35.25
CA ASP A 143 -31.27 1.83 -35.27
C ASP A 143 -31.12 2.50 -33.90
N LEU A 144 -31.46 1.78 -32.82
CA LEU A 144 -31.29 2.27 -31.45
C LEU A 144 -29.82 2.48 -31.13
N GLN A 145 -28.93 1.56 -31.54
CA GLN A 145 -27.49 1.70 -31.34
C GLN A 145 -26.93 2.92 -32.09
N ASN A 146 -27.35 3.14 -33.33
CA ASN A 146 -26.95 4.31 -34.12
C ASN A 146 -27.45 5.62 -33.47
N SER A 147 -28.71 5.65 -33.04
CA SER A 147 -29.30 6.79 -32.32
C SER A 147 -28.54 7.07 -31.01
N GLN A 148 -28.13 6.04 -30.26
CA GLN A 148 -27.32 6.20 -29.05
C GLN A 148 -25.92 6.73 -29.34
N ASN A 149 -25.28 6.30 -30.44
CA ASN A 149 -23.98 6.81 -30.86
C ASN A 149 -24.05 8.30 -31.23
N ASP A 150 -25.09 8.71 -31.96
CA ASP A 150 -25.35 10.11 -32.30
C ASP A 150 -25.61 10.95 -31.05
N LEU A 151 -26.40 10.44 -30.11
CA LEU A 151 -26.66 11.09 -28.83
C LEU A 151 -25.36 11.30 -28.04
N ALA A 152 -24.45 10.31 -28.04
CA ALA A 152 -23.14 10.44 -27.44
C ALA A 152 -22.27 11.51 -28.11
N ALA A 153 -22.24 11.53 -29.45
CA ALA A 153 -21.49 12.52 -30.20
C ALA A 153 -22.01 13.95 -29.95
N TYR A 154 -23.33 14.15 -30.00
CA TYR A 154 -23.94 15.46 -29.74
C TYR A 154 -23.73 15.93 -28.29
N ASN A 155 -23.85 15.04 -27.30
CA ASN A 155 -23.58 15.39 -25.90
C ASN A 155 -22.12 15.83 -25.69
N SER A 156 -21.14 15.12 -26.25
CA SER A 156 -19.72 15.51 -26.17
C SER A 156 -19.47 16.87 -26.82
N GLN A 157 -20.00 17.09 -28.03
CA GLN A 157 -19.86 18.37 -28.73
C GLN A 157 -20.55 19.52 -27.98
N LEU A 158 -21.73 19.29 -27.42
CA LEU A 158 -22.49 20.29 -26.66
C LEU A 158 -21.73 20.68 -25.38
N VAL A 159 -21.13 19.72 -24.67
CA VAL A 159 -20.24 20.00 -23.52
C VAL A 159 -19.02 20.80 -23.95
N SER A 160 -18.39 20.46 -25.08
CA SER A 160 -17.28 21.25 -25.63
C SER A 160 -17.69 22.70 -25.90
N LEU A 161 -18.84 22.94 -26.53
CA LEU A 161 -19.34 24.30 -26.79
C LEU A 161 -19.75 25.05 -25.51
N GLN A 162 -20.35 24.37 -24.54
CA GLN A 162 -20.71 24.96 -23.24
C GLN A 162 -19.49 25.47 -22.47
N THR A 163 -18.37 24.78 -22.62
CA THR A 163 -17.10 25.09 -21.93
C THR A 163 -16.16 25.94 -22.79
N GLN A 164 -16.53 26.23 -24.03
CA GLN A 164 -15.73 27.02 -24.97
C GLN A 164 -15.50 28.48 -24.52
N PRO A 165 -16.47 29.20 -23.91
CA PRO A 165 -16.26 30.58 -23.46
C PRO A 165 -15.08 30.76 -22.50
N GLU A 166 -15.00 29.90 -21.47
CA GLU A 166 -13.91 29.93 -20.49
C GLU A 166 -12.56 29.61 -21.16
N ARG A 167 -12.51 28.61 -22.06
CA ARG A 167 -11.29 28.23 -22.81
C ARG A 167 -10.79 29.38 -23.70
N VAL A 168 -11.70 29.98 -24.47
CA VAL A 168 -11.37 31.10 -25.36
C VAL A 168 -10.84 32.28 -24.55
N GLN A 169 -11.48 32.61 -23.41
CA GLN A 169 -11.06 33.72 -22.56
C GLN A 169 -9.63 33.54 -22.04
N ASN A 170 -9.29 32.36 -21.53
CA ASN A 170 -7.94 32.04 -21.05
C ASN A 170 -6.91 32.05 -22.19
N ALA A 171 -7.25 31.49 -23.34
CA ALA A 171 -6.38 31.47 -24.51
C ALA A 171 -6.12 32.89 -25.05
N MET A 172 -7.15 33.72 -25.15
CA MET A 172 -7.04 35.12 -25.58
C MET A 172 -6.21 35.95 -24.59
N TYR A 173 -6.38 35.73 -23.28
CA TYR A 173 -5.58 36.41 -22.26
C TYR A 173 -4.09 36.06 -22.39
N THR A 174 -3.78 34.76 -22.51
CA THR A 174 -2.39 34.27 -22.66
C THR A 174 -1.76 34.78 -23.95
N ALA A 175 -2.49 34.71 -25.08
CA ALA A 175 -2.04 35.24 -26.35
C ALA A 175 -1.81 36.77 -26.30
N SER A 176 -2.67 37.52 -25.60
CA SER A 176 -2.50 38.96 -25.41
C SER A 176 -1.24 39.28 -24.58
N GLN A 177 -0.95 38.51 -23.52
CA GLN A 177 0.28 38.67 -22.75
C GLN A 177 1.53 38.39 -23.60
N GLN A 178 1.50 37.32 -24.41
CA GLN A 178 2.60 36.99 -25.33
C GLN A 178 2.80 38.07 -26.40
N ILE A 179 1.73 38.60 -26.98
CA ILE A 179 1.81 39.74 -27.92
C ILE A 179 2.48 40.95 -27.25
N GLN A 180 2.15 41.23 -25.99
CA GLN A 180 2.76 42.35 -25.25
C GLN A 180 4.25 42.11 -24.99
N GLN A 181 4.66 40.88 -24.64
CA GLN A 181 6.07 40.52 -24.50
C GLN A 181 6.84 40.63 -25.82
N ILE A 182 6.26 40.15 -26.92
CA ILE A 182 6.84 40.27 -28.27
C ILE A 182 6.98 41.75 -28.65
N ARG A 183 5.95 42.56 -28.39
CA ARG A 183 5.98 44.02 -28.65
C ARG A 183 7.09 44.70 -27.85
N ASN A 184 7.20 44.42 -26.55
CA ASN A 184 8.26 44.98 -25.70
C ASN A 184 9.66 44.60 -26.19
N ARG A 185 9.84 43.38 -26.72
CA ARG A 185 11.11 42.92 -27.33
C ARG A 185 11.39 43.64 -28.66
N LEU A 186 10.38 43.78 -29.53
CA LEU A 186 10.52 44.51 -30.79
C LEU A 186 10.82 45.99 -30.59
N ASP A 187 10.24 46.61 -29.56
CA ASP A 187 10.44 48.03 -29.21
C ASP A 187 11.77 48.30 -28.47
N GLY A 188 12.54 47.27 -28.12
CA GLY A 188 13.86 47.41 -27.48
C GLY A 188 13.82 47.87 -26.02
N ASN A 189 12.68 47.74 -25.33
CA ASN A 189 12.47 48.25 -23.97
C ASN A 189 13.04 47.35 -22.84
N ASN A 190 13.72 46.25 -23.19
CA ASN A 190 14.37 45.35 -22.21
C ASN A 190 15.84 45.76 -21.98
N VAL A 191 16.15 46.20 -20.76
CA VAL A 191 17.52 46.59 -20.36
C VAL A 191 18.42 45.34 -20.27
N GLY A 192 19.41 45.22 -21.18
CA GLY A 192 20.46 44.20 -21.11
C GLY A 192 20.45 43.11 -22.19
N GLU A 193 19.49 43.11 -23.13
CA GLU A 193 19.48 42.17 -24.28
C GLU A 193 20.22 42.76 -25.49
N ALA A 194 20.96 41.91 -26.23
CA ALA A 194 21.67 42.30 -27.46
C ALA A 194 20.69 42.70 -28.58
N ALA A 195 21.15 43.55 -29.51
CA ALA A 195 20.34 43.99 -30.65
C ALA A 195 19.79 42.78 -31.45
N LEU A 196 18.47 42.76 -31.68
CA LEU A 196 17.80 41.68 -32.40
C LEU A 196 18.31 41.58 -33.85
N ARG A 197 18.54 40.36 -34.32
CA ARG A 197 18.88 40.10 -35.74
C ARG A 197 17.67 40.41 -36.64
N PRO A 198 17.87 40.84 -37.90
CA PRO A 198 16.78 41.05 -38.84
C PRO A 198 15.89 39.82 -39.05
N SER A 199 16.49 38.62 -39.17
CA SER A 199 15.76 37.34 -39.27
C SER A 199 14.87 37.07 -38.05
N GLN A 200 15.38 37.42 -36.86
CA GLN A 200 14.67 37.24 -35.59
C GLN A 200 13.53 38.27 -35.42
N GLN A 201 13.68 39.49 -35.94
CA GLN A 201 12.60 40.49 -35.98
C GLN A 201 11.44 40.01 -36.86
N VAL A 202 11.73 39.45 -38.03
CA VAL A 202 10.73 38.86 -38.94
C VAL A 202 10.02 37.68 -38.27
N LEU A 203 10.76 36.79 -37.59
CA LEU A 203 10.17 35.69 -36.82
C LEU A 203 9.21 36.19 -35.74
N LEU A 204 9.60 37.20 -34.95
CA LEU A 204 8.77 37.78 -33.91
C LEU A 204 7.51 38.45 -34.47
N GLN A 205 7.61 39.13 -35.61
CA GLN A 205 6.45 39.70 -36.34
C GLN A 205 5.52 38.60 -36.86
N ALA A 206 6.06 37.50 -37.41
CA ALA A 206 5.28 36.34 -37.82
C ALA A 206 4.57 35.67 -36.62
N GLN A 207 5.24 35.52 -35.48
CA GLN A 207 4.63 35.01 -34.25
C GLN A 207 3.52 35.92 -33.74
N GLN A 208 3.70 37.24 -33.79
CA GLN A 208 2.66 38.19 -33.45
C GLN A 208 1.44 38.07 -34.37
N ALA A 209 1.65 37.91 -35.67
CA ALA A 209 0.58 37.73 -36.64
C ALA A 209 -0.18 36.40 -36.44
N LEU A 210 0.53 35.33 -36.08
CA LEU A 210 -0.08 34.05 -35.69
C LEU A 210 -0.99 34.20 -34.47
N LEU A 211 -0.51 34.85 -33.41
CA LEU A 211 -1.31 35.07 -32.20
C LEU A 211 -2.54 35.93 -32.49
N ASN A 212 -2.42 36.95 -33.34
CA ASN A 212 -3.56 37.75 -33.79
C ASN A 212 -4.58 36.93 -34.61
N ALA A 213 -4.11 36.08 -35.53
CA ALA A 213 -4.99 35.19 -36.30
C ALA A 213 -5.72 34.18 -35.40
N GLN A 214 -5.03 33.64 -34.38
CA GLN A 214 -5.65 32.78 -33.37
C GLN A 214 -6.69 33.54 -32.55
N ILE A 215 -6.41 34.78 -32.12
CA ILE A 215 -7.41 35.60 -31.40
C ILE A 215 -8.66 35.84 -32.26
N ASP A 216 -8.50 36.12 -33.56
CA ASP A 216 -9.65 36.29 -34.47
C ASP A 216 -10.46 34.99 -34.62
N GLN A 217 -9.79 33.85 -34.81
CA GLN A 217 -10.42 32.53 -34.84
C GLN A 217 -11.24 32.28 -33.57
N GLN A 218 -10.63 32.53 -32.40
CA GLN A 218 -11.26 32.32 -31.11
C GLN A 218 -12.47 33.24 -30.89
N ARG A 219 -12.38 34.52 -31.29
CA ARG A 219 -13.53 35.45 -31.29
C ARG A 219 -14.66 34.98 -32.19
N LYS A 220 -14.36 34.56 -33.42
CA LYS A 220 -15.35 34.01 -34.35
C LYS A 220 -16.00 32.73 -33.81
N SER A 221 -15.26 31.94 -33.05
CA SER A 221 -15.80 30.78 -32.36
C SER A 221 -16.80 31.12 -31.26
N LEU A 222 -16.59 32.23 -30.53
CA LEU A 222 -17.56 32.74 -29.56
C LEU A 222 -18.82 33.30 -30.22
N GLU A 223 -18.66 34.06 -31.30
CA GLU A 223 -19.79 34.62 -32.05
C GLU A 223 -20.75 33.54 -32.55
N GLY A 224 -20.22 32.38 -32.98
CA GLY A 224 -21.01 31.25 -33.45
C GLY A 224 -21.44 30.25 -32.36
N ASN A 225 -20.96 30.40 -31.12
CA ASN A 225 -21.09 29.38 -30.09
C ASN A 225 -22.55 29.10 -29.71
N THR A 226 -23.35 30.16 -29.52
CA THR A 226 -24.76 30.05 -29.13
C THR A 226 -25.59 29.36 -30.20
N VAL A 227 -25.43 29.74 -31.46
CA VAL A 227 -26.16 29.14 -32.59
C VAL A 227 -25.83 27.65 -32.73
N LEU A 228 -24.55 27.28 -32.59
CA LEU A 228 -24.13 25.89 -32.64
C LEU A 228 -24.65 25.10 -31.43
N GLN A 229 -24.67 25.69 -30.24
CA GLN A 229 -25.22 25.08 -29.04
C GLN A 229 -26.72 24.81 -29.19
N ASP A 230 -27.50 25.80 -29.63
CA ASP A 230 -28.95 25.65 -29.84
C ASP A 230 -29.25 24.57 -30.89
N THR A 231 -28.47 24.54 -31.98
CA THR A 231 -28.58 23.52 -33.03
C THR A 231 -28.33 22.13 -32.48
N LEU A 232 -27.23 21.93 -31.76
CA LEU A 232 -26.89 20.64 -31.15
C LEU A 232 -27.88 20.24 -30.07
N GLN A 233 -28.43 21.20 -29.32
CA GLN A 233 -29.45 20.94 -28.32
C GLN A 233 -30.72 20.41 -28.97
N LYS A 234 -31.17 21.00 -30.09
CA LYS A 234 -32.31 20.48 -30.86
C LYS A 234 -32.04 19.12 -31.50
N GLN A 235 -30.84 18.90 -32.04
CA GLN A 235 -30.44 17.58 -32.56
C GLN A 235 -30.43 16.52 -31.45
N ARG A 236 -29.88 16.84 -30.28
CA ARG A 236 -29.93 15.98 -29.10
C ARG A 236 -31.36 15.68 -28.66
N ASP A 237 -32.23 16.70 -28.59
CA ASP A 237 -33.62 16.54 -28.19
C ASP A 237 -34.37 15.60 -29.17
N TYR A 238 -34.17 15.79 -30.49
CA TYR A 238 -34.68 14.89 -31.53
C TYR A 238 -34.18 13.45 -31.34
N VAL A 239 -32.87 13.24 -31.24
CA VAL A 239 -32.29 11.90 -31.10
C VAL A 239 -32.74 11.23 -29.79
N THR A 240 -32.87 12.00 -28.71
CA THR A 240 -33.40 11.49 -27.42
C THR A 240 -34.84 11.02 -27.57
N ALA A 241 -35.70 11.82 -28.20
CA ALA A 241 -37.08 11.45 -28.46
C ALA A 241 -37.17 10.22 -29.40
N ASN A 242 -36.35 10.17 -30.44
CA ASN A 242 -36.29 9.04 -31.36
C ASN A 242 -35.80 7.76 -30.65
N SER A 243 -34.76 7.84 -29.82
CA SER A 243 -34.29 6.72 -28.99
C SER A 243 -35.38 6.22 -28.06
N ASN A 244 -36.12 7.10 -27.37
CA ASN A 244 -37.23 6.69 -26.51
C ASN A 244 -38.34 5.98 -27.30
N ARG A 245 -38.65 6.47 -28.52
CA ARG A 245 -39.62 5.82 -29.41
C ARG A 245 -39.14 4.45 -29.87
N LEU A 246 -37.87 4.32 -30.27
CA LEU A 246 -37.27 3.04 -30.65
C LEU A 246 -37.24 2.05 -29.47
N GLU A 247 -36.93 2.51 -28.25
CA GLU A 247 -37.03 1.71 -27.02
C GLU A 247 -38.46 1.21 -26.79
N HIS A 248 -39.47 2.07 -26.99
CA HIS A 248 -40.88 1.71 -26.85
C HIS A 248 -41.33 0.71 -27.92
N GLN A 249 -40.98 0.94 -29.19
CA GLN A 249 -41.25 0.01 -30.29
C GLN A 249 -40.58 -1.34 -30.07
N LEU A 250 -39.35 -1.34 -29.55
CA LEU A 250 -38.63 -2.54 -29.17
C LEU A 250 -39.37 -3.32 -28.06
N GLN A 251 -39.94 -2.63 -27.06
CA GLN A 251 -40.75 -3.27 -26.01
C GLN A 251 -42.00 -3.95 -26.59
N LEU A 252 -42.76 -3.25 -27.45
CA LEU A 252 -43.94 -3.81 -28.11
C LEU A 252 -43.60 -4.98 -29.03
N LEU A 253 -42.50 -4.88 -29.80
CA LEU A 253 -41.98 -5.97 -30.62
C LEU A 253 -41.58 -7.17 -29.78
N GLN A 254 -40.96 -6.96 -28.62
CA GLN A 254 -40.59 -8.02 -27.70
C GLN A 254 -41.79 -8.67 -27.04
N GLU A 255 -42.80 -7.90 -26.65
CA GLU A 255 -44.07 -8.44 -26.16
C GLU A 255 -44.72 -9.35 -27.24
N ALA A 256 -44.70 -8.92 -28.50
CA ALA A 256 -45.18 -9.72 -29.63
C ALA A 256 -44.31 -10.96 -29.90
N VAL A 257 -42.98 -10.87 -29.86
CA VAL A 257 -42.08 -12.03 -30.00
C VAL A 257 -42.27 -13.03 -28.86
N ASN A 258 -42.29 -12.54 -27.62
CA ASN A 258 -42.40 -13.36 -26.42
C ASN A 258 -43.74 -14.09 -26.37
N SER A 259 -44.84 -13.39 -26.66
CA SER A 259 -46.17 -14.01 -26.78
C SER A 259 -46.22 -15.00 -27.93
N LYS A 260 -45.70 -14.68 -29.12
CA LYS A 260 -45.70 -15.62 -30.26
C LYS A 260 -44.85 -16.86 -30.00
N ARG A 261 -43.69 -16.72 -29.34
CA ARG A 261 -42.85 -17.84 -28.90
C ARG A 261 -43.59 -18.70 -27.88
N LEU A 262 -44.18 -18.09 -26.86
CA LEU A 262 -44.95 -18.79 -25.84
C LEU A 262 -46.12 -19.55 -26.45
N THR A 263 -46.94 -18.92 -27.30
CA THR A 263 -48.07 -19.57 -27.98
C THR A 263 -47.62 -20.72 -28.90
N LEU A 264 -46.49 -20.58 -29.60
CA LEU A 264 -45.96 -21.66 -30.44
C LEU A 264 -45.48 -22.83 -29.58
N THR A 265 -44.80 -22.55 -28.48
CA THR A 265 -44.38 -23.55 -27.49
C THR A 265 -45.58 -24.21 -26.81
N GLU A 266 -46.60 -23.46 -26.41
CA GLU A 266 -47.85 -23.96 -25.83
C GLU A 266 -48.62 -24.86 -26.82
N LYS A 267 -48.59 -24.52 -28.11
CA LYS A 267 -49.21 -25.33 -29.16
C LYS A 267 -48.46 -26.67 -29.33
N THR A 268 -47.13 -26.64 -29.43
CA THR A 268 -46.31 -27.86 -29.45
C THR A 268 -46.49 -28.69 -28.17
N ALA A 269 -46.57 -28.03 -27.03
CA ALA A 269 -46.87 -28.62 -25.74
C ALA A 269 -48.23 -29.33 -25.70
N GLN A 270 -49.28 -28.73 -26.29
CA GLN A 270 -50.63 -29.31 -26.38
C GLN A 270 -50.68 -30.50 -27.34
N GLU A 271 -50.05 -30.38 -28.51
CA GLU A 271 -49.93 -31.47 -29.49
C GLU A 271 -49.21 -32.69 -28.90
N ALA A 272 -48.27 -32.47 -27.97
CA ALA A 272 -47.55 -33.54 -27.27
C ALA A 272 -48.34 -34.24 -26.14
N ILE A 273 -49.41 -33.62 -25.63
CA ILE A 273 -50.24 -34.15 -24.53
C ILE A 273 -51.38 -35.04 -25.05
N SER A 274 -51.86 -34.77 -26.27
CA SER A 274 -52.91 -35.56 -26.90
C SER A 274 -52.68 -35.68 -28.42
N PRO A 275 -51.78 -36.58 -28.86
CA PRO A 275 -51.71 -36.96 -30.27
C PRO A 275 -53.07 -37.54 -30.71
N ASP A 276 -53.67 -37.01 -31.78
CA ASP A 276 -54.99 -37.42 -32.29
C ASP A 276 -55.13 -38.95 -32.51
N GLU A 277 -54.02 -39.63 -32.78
CA GLU A 277 -53.94 -41.09 -32.98
C GLU A 277 -53.88 -41.90 -31.67
N THR A 278 -53.32 -41.33 -30.59
CA THR A 278 -53.15 -42.01 -29.28
C THR A 278 -54.32 -41.80 -28.31
N ALA A 279 -55.23 -40.87 -28.62
CA ALA A 279 -56.41 -40.56 -27.80
C ALA A 279 -57.30 -41.78 -27.49
N ARG A 280 -57.27 -42.80 -28.37
CA ARG A 280 -58.02 -44.06 -28.20
C ARG A 280 -57.37 -45.04 -27.22
N ILE A 281 -56.06 -44.92 -26.97
CA ILE A 281 -55.23 -45.88 -26.21
C ILE A 281 -54.78 -45.32 -24.85
N GLN A 282 -55.17 -44.07 -24.50
CA GLN A 282 -54.89 -43.42 -23.21
C GLN A 282 -55.35 -44.19 -21.96
N ALA A 283 -56.20 -45.21 -22.11
CA ALA A 283 -56.62 -46.09 -21.03
C ALA A 283 -55.53 -47.09 -20.57
N ASN A 284 -54.49 -47.31 -21.38
CA ASN A 284 -53.37 -48.19 -21.05
C ASN A 284 -52.43 -47.51 -20.02
N PRO A 285 -52.13 -48.17 -18.89
CA PRO A 285 -51.32 -47.58 -17.81
C PRO A 285 -49.89 -47.23 -18.24
N LEU A 286 -49.27 -48.00 -19.13
CA LEU A 286 -47.90 -47.79 -19.62
C LEU A 286 -47.82 -46.56 -20.53
N VAL A 287 -48.73 -46.44 -21.51
CA VAL A 287 -48.82 -45.27 -22.41
C VAL A 287 -49.14 -44.00 -21.61
N LYS A 288 -50.01 -44.09 -20.59
CA LYS A 288 -50.34 -42.97 -19.71
C LYS A 288 -49.14 -42.48 -18.90
N GLN A 289 -48.33 -43.39 -18.35
CA GLN A 289 -47.11 -43.04 -17.61
C GLN A 289 -46.10 -42.30 -18.51
N GLU A 290 -45.91 -42.76 -19.74
CA GLU A 290 -44.99 -42.13 -20.69
C GLU A 290 -45.51 -40.79 -21.22
N LEU A 291 -46.84 -40.63 -21.38
CA LEU A 291 -47.49 -39.35 -21.67
C LEU A 291 -47.36 -38.35 -20.51
N ASP A 292 -47.44 -38.78 -19.25
CA ASP A 292 -47.23 -37.91 -18.08
C ASP A 292 -45.80 -37.33 -18.05
N ILE A 293 -44.79 -38.11 -18.48
CA ILE A 293 -43.41 -37.62 -18.63
C ILE A 293 -43.34 -36.55 -19.73
N ASN A 294 -44.01 -36.75 -20.87
CA ASN A 294 -44.08 -35.75 -21.93
C ASN A 294 -44.81 -34.48 -21.46
N HIS A 295 -45.86 -34.61 -20.65
CA HIS A 295 -46.55 -33.48 -20.04
C HIS A 295 -45.62 -32.70 -19.10
N GLN A 296 -44.80 -33.37 -18.30
CA GLN A 296 -43.79 -32.70 -17.47
C GLN A 296 -42.72 -31.97 -18.30
N LEU A 297 -42.23 -32.59 -19.39
CA LEU A 297 -41.26 -31.97 -20.30
C LEU A 297 -41.84 -30.75 -21.04
N SER A 298 -43.09 -30.86 -21.47
CA SER A 298 -43.89 -29.79 -22.06
C SER A 298 -44.02 -28.59 -21.10
N GLN A 299 -44.36 -28.83 -19.83
CA GLN A 299 -44.36 -27.77 -18.80
C GLN A 299 -42.98 -27.16 -18.57
N ARG A 300 -41.91 -27.98 -18.53
CA ARG A 300 -40.53 -27.47 -18.41
C ARG A 300 -40.13 -26.59 -19.60
N LEU A 301 -40.55 -26.95 -20.81
CA LEU A 301 -40.29 -26.16 -22.01
C LEU A 301 -41.00 -24.79 -21.98
N ILE A 302 -42.25 -24.74 -21.51
CA ILE A 302 -42.98 -23.48 -21.31
C ILE A 302 -42.25 -22.61 -20.28
N VAL A 303 -41.91 -23.17 -19.12
CA VAL A 303 -41.17 -22.45 -18.06
C VAL A 303 -39.79 -21.98 -18.55
N ALA A 304 -39.08 -22.79 -19.33
CA ALA A 304 -37.83 -22.40 -19.97
C ALA A 304 -38.04 -21.24 -20.97
N THR A 305 -39.14 -21.23 -21.71
CA THR A 305 -39.46 -20.14 -22.64
C THR A 305 -39.76 -18.85 -21.89
N GLU A 306 -40.55 -18.90 -20.80
CA GLU A 306 -40.84 -17.74 -19.94
C GLU A 306 -39.57 -17.18 -19.27
N ASN A 307 -38.73 -18.06 -18.72
CA ASN A 307 -37.45 -17.68 -18.11
C ASN A 307 -36.49 -17.06 -19.14
N GLY A 308 -36.48 -17.55 -20.38
CA GLY A 308 -35.69 -16.96 -21.46
C GLY A 308 -36.15 -15.54 -21.82
N ASN A 309 -37.47 -15.32 -21.86
CA ASN A 309 -38.05 -14.00 -22.09
C ASN A 309 -37.68 -13.01 -20.96
N MET A 310 -37.73 -13.44 -19.69
CA MET A 310 -37.31 -12.62 -18.55
C MET A 310 -35.82 -12.26 -18.60
N LEU A 311 -34.94 -13.23 -18.91
CA LEU A 311 -33.50 -13.00 -19.05
C LEU A 311 -33.19 -12.00 -20.16
N MET A 312 -33.89 -12.08 -21.30
CA MET A 312 -33.74 -11.13 -22.40
C MET A 312 -34.09 -9.69 -21.98
N GLN A 313 -35.20 -9.51 -21.26
CA GLN A 313 -35.58 -8.18 -20.73
C GLN A 313 -34.53 -7.61 -19.76
N GLN A 314 -34.00 -8.45 -18.85
CA GLN A 314 -32.94 -8.04 -17.92
C GLN A 314 -31.65 -7.66 -18.66
N ASN A 315 -31.25 -8.44 -19.67
CA ASN A 315 -30.04 -8.18 -20.44
C ASN A 315 -30.08 -6.81 -21.13
N ILE A 316 -31.20 -6.46 -21.76
CA ILE A 316 -31.37 -5.15 -22.41
C ILE A 316 -31.34 -4.02 -21.39
N LYS A 317 -32.01 -4.17 -20.25
CA LYS A 317 -32.00 -3.16 -19.19
C LYS A 317 -30.58 -2.90 -18.68
N VAL A 318 -29.81 -3.96 -18.41
CA VAL A 318 -28.40 -3.84 -17.97
C VAL A 318 -27.52 -3.27 -19.07
N LYS A 319 -27.71 -3.68 -20.33
CA LYS A 319 -26.98 -3.11 -21.48
C LYS A 319 -27.23 -1.61 -21.62
N ASN A 320 -28.48 -1.15 -21.55
CA ASN A 320 -28.81 0.27 -21.60
C ASN A 320 -28.17 1.05 -20.44
N TRP A 321 -28.10 0.47 -19.25
CA TRP A 321 -27.38 1.09 -18.11
C TRP A 321 -25.87 1.14 -18.33
N LEU A 322 -25.28 0.08 -18.91
CA LEU A 322 -23.87 0.03 -19.26
C LEU A 322 -23.52 1.11 -20.29
N ASP A 323 -24.30 1.25 -21.36
CA ASP A 323 -24.06 2.24 -22.40
C ASP A 323 -24.14 3.67 -21.85
N ARG A 324 -25.13 3.95 -20.98
CA ARG A 324 -25.23 5.22 -20.26
C ARG A 324 -24.03 5.48 -19.34
N ALA A 325 -23.55 4.45 -18.65
CA ALA A 325 -22.37 4.57 -17.77
C ALA A 325 -21.10 4.85 -18.59
N LEU A 326 -20.87 4.12 -19.69
CA LEU A 326 -19.74 4.35 -20.61
C LEU A 326 -19.77 5.77 -21.20
N GLN A 327 -20.96 6.26 -21.56
CA GLN A 327 -21.13 7.63 -22.04
C GLN A 327 -20.82 8.66 -20.94
N SER A 328 -21.33 8.45 -19.72
CA SER A 328 -21.04 9.32 -18.57
C SER A 328 -19.54 9.38 -18.28
N GLU A 329 -18.83 8.25 -18.37
CA GLU A 329 -17.37 8.19 -18.21
C GLU A 329 -16.62 9.06 -19.21
N ARG A 330 -16.97 8.96 -20.50
CA ARG A 330 -16.36 9.80 -21.55
C ARG A 330 -16.64 11.29 -21.30
N ASN A 331 -17.90 11.63 -21.03
CA ASN A 331 -18.32 13.01 -20.75
C ASN A 331 -17.61 13.61 -19.53
N ILE A 332 -17.52 12.85 -18.42
CA ILE A 332 -16.85 13.30 -17.20
C ILE A 332 -15.37 13.54 -17.44
N LYS A 333 -14.68 12.63 -18.16
CA LYS A 333 -13.26 12.80 -18.50
C LYS A 333 -13.01 14.06 -19.31
N GLU A 334 -13.85 14.34 -20.31
CA GLU A 334 -13.77 15.58 -21.11
C GLU A 334 -14.06 16.82 -20.26
N GLN A 335 -15.10 16.79 -19.41
CA GLN A 335 -15.45 17.89 -18.52
C GLN A 335 -14.33 18.21 -17.52
N ILE A 336 -13.69 17.20 -16.92
CA ILE A 336 -12.54 17.38 -16.03
C ILE A 336 -11.38 18.03 -16.76
N ALA A 337 -11.07 17.56 -17.98
CA ALA A 337 -9.96 18.09 -18.77
C ALA A 337 -10.17 19.56 -19.13
N VAL A 338 -11.42 19.95 -19.43
CA VAL A 338 -11.74 21.30 -19.89
C VAL A 338 -12.01 22.29 -18.76
N LEU A 339 -12.78 21.93 -17.75
CA LEU A 339 -13.21 22.82 -16.66
C LEU A 339 -12.25 22.83 -15.47
N LYS A 340 -11.00 22.40 -15.67
CA LYS A 340 -10.00 22.31 -14.60
C LYS A 340 -9.81 23.69 -13.95
N GLY A 341 -10.14 23.80 -12.67
CA GLY A 341 -10.05 25.05 -11.89
C GLY A 341 -11.31 25.92 -11.89
N SER A 342 -12.34 25.59 -12.67
CA SER A 342 -13.65 26.25 -12.62
C SER A 342 -14.50 25.71 -11.46
N LEU A 343 -15.24 26.58 -10.78
CA LEU A 343 -16.20 26.19 -9.73
C LEU A 343 -17.38 25.38 -10.28
N LEU A 344 -17.65 25.47 -11.58
CA LEU A 344 -18.70 24.69 -12.23
C LEU A 344 -18.37 23.19 -12.26
N LEU A 345 -17.07 22.85 -12.33
CA LEU A 345 -16.62 21.46 -12.41
C LEU A 345 -17.06 20.66 -11.19
N SER A 346 -16.84 21.18 -9.98
CA SER A 346 -17.22 20.48 -8.74
C SER A 346 -18.72 20.16 -8.72
N ARG A 347 -19.57 21.14 -9.08
CA ARG A 347 -21.03 20.97 -9.16
C ARG A 347 -21.44 19.86 -10.14
N ILE A 348 -20.86 19.85 -11.34
CA ILE A 348 -21.15 18.83 -12.35
C ILE A 348 -20.71 17.44 -11.87
N LEU A 349 -19.51 17.32 -11.29
CA LEU A 349 -19.00 16.05 -10.78
C LEU A 349 -19.90 15.47 -9.67
N TYR A 350 -20.41 16.30 -8.75
CA TYR A 350 -21.35 15.85 -7.73
C TYR A 350 -22.70 15.44 -8.28
N GLN A 351 -23.25 16.21 -9.23
CA GLN A 351 -24.53 15.88 -9.84
C GLN A 351 -24.44 14.52 -10.54
N GLN A 352 -23.34 14.26 -11.25
CA GLN A 352 -23.08 12.97 -11.88
C GLN A 352 -22.92 11.83 -10.86
N GLN A 353 -22.29 12.10 -9.71
CA GLN A 353 -22.12 11.10 -8.66
C GLN A 353 -23.47 10.60 -8.11
N GLN A 354 -24.48 11.46 -8.03
CA GLN A 354 -25.82 11.09 -7.55
C GLN A 354 -26.66 10.34 -8.59
N THR A 355 -26.40 10.55 -9.88
CA THR A 355 -27.15 9.91 -10.97
C THR A 355 -26.56 8.56 -11.41
N LEU A 356 -25.44 8.13 -10.83
CA LEU A 356 -24.83 6.84 -11.12
C LEU A 356 -25.72 5.68 -10.66
N PRO A 357 -26.08 4.73 -11.54
CA PRO A 357 -26.85 3.56 -11.12
C PRO A 357 -26.05 2.70 -10.14
N SER A 358 -26.68 2.28 -9.05
CA SER A 358 -26.12 1.32 -8.09
C SER A 358 -26.19 -0.08 -8.66
N ALA A 359 -25.05 -0.61 -9.10
CA ALA A 359 -24.95 -1.99 -9.59
C ALA A 359 -24.97 -3.05 -8.47
N ASP A 360 -24.97 -2.62 -7.20
CA ASP A 360 -24.94 -3.49 -6.01
C ASP A 360 -26.23 -4.32 -5.82
N GLU A 361 -27.29 -4.04 -6.57
CA GLU A 361 -28.58 -4.75 -6.51
C GLU A 361 -28.74 -5.85 -7.59
N LEU A 362 -27.74 -6.07 -8.45
CA LEU A 362 -27.81 -7.06 -9.53
C LEU A 362 -27.40 -8.46 -9.04
N GLU A 363 -28.30 -9.43 -9.21
CA GLU A 363 -28.08 -10.84 -8.82
C GLU A 363 -26.95 -11.48 -9.65
N ASP A 364 -26.08 -12.26 -8.98
CA ASP A 364 -24.95 -12.94 -9.62
C ASP A 364 -25.44 -14.13 -10.48
N MET A 365 -25.21 -14.04 -11.79
CA MET A 365 -25.61 -15.06 -12.76
C MET A 365 -24.73 -16.31 -12.75
N THR A 366 -23.62 -16.35 -12.00
CA THR A 366 -22.66 -17.47 -12.01
C THR A 366 -23.32 -18.81 -11.66
N ASN A 367 -24.11 -18.85 -10.58
CA ASN A 367 -24.80 -20.07 -10.16
C ASN A 367 -25.88 -20.47 -11.19
N ARG A 368 -26.64 -19.50 -11.69
CA ARG A 368 -27.70 -19.76 -12.68
C ARG A 368 -27.14 -20.33 -13.99
N ILE A 369 -25.97 -19.87 -14.44
CA ILE A 369 -25.29 -20.42 -15.63
C ILE A 369 -24.82 -21.87 -15.37
N ALA A 370 -24.33 -22.17 -14.17
CA ALA A 370 -23.95 -23.54 -13.81
C ALA A 370 -25.17 -24.48 -13.81
N ASP A 371 -26.29 -24.03 -13.23
CA ASP A 371 -27.55 -24.78 -13.21
C ASP A 371 -28.07 -25.04 -14.63
N LEU A 372 -28.09 -24.01 -15.50
CA LEU A 372 -28.50 -24.16 -16.90
C LEU A 372 -27.60 -25.12 -17.69
N ARG A 373 -26.29 -25.13 -17.42
CA ARG A 373 -25.35 -26.10 -18.03
C ARG A 373 -25.63 -27.53 -17.58
N LEU A 374 -25.92 -27.71 -16.29
CA LEU A 374 -26.26 -29.02 -15.76
C LEU A 374 -27.58 -29.53 -16.36
N GLU A 375 -28.61 -28.68 -16.38
CA GLU A 375 -29.90 -29.00 -16.99
C GLU A 375 -29.75 -29.33 -18.48
N GLN A 376 -28.94 -28.55 -19.22
CA GLN A 376 -28.64 -28.84 -20.62
C GLN A 376 -27.90 -30.18 -20.80
N PHE A 377 -26.99 -30.54 -19.89
CA PHE A 377 -26.30 -31.82 -19.91
C PHE A 377 -27.27 -32.98 -19.67
N GLU A 378 -28.15 -32.88 -18.67
CA GLU A 378 -29.19 -33.88 -18.39
C GLU A 378 -30.14 -34.07 -19.58
N VAL A 379 -30.59 -32.99 -20.21
CA VAL A 379 -31.45 -33.04 -21.41
C VAL A 379 -30.73 -33.71 -22.58
N ASN A 380 -29.43 -33.44 -22.78
CA ASN A 380 -28.65 -34.12 -23.82
C ASN A 380 -28.47 -35.61 -23.53
N GLN A 381 -28.24 -36.00 -22.27
CA GLN A 381 -28.17 -37.41 -21.88
C GLN A 381 -29.50 -38.14 -22.17
N GLN A 382 -30.64 -37.49 -21.91
CA GLN A 382 -31.96 -38.03 -22.25
C GLN A 382 -32.16 -38.14 -23.77
N ARG A 383 -31.71 -37.16 -24.56
CA ARG A 383 -31.77 -37.20 -26.04
C ARG A 383 -30.94 -38.36 -26.60
N ASP A 384 -29.74 -38.56 -26.08
CA ASP A 384 -28.84 -39.63 -26.53
C ASP A 384 -29.43 -41.02 -26.24
N ALA A 385 -30.10 -41.18 -25.08
CA ALA A 385 -30.80 -42.42 -24.72
C ALA A 385 -31.98 -42.75 -25.64
N LEU A 386 -32.60 -41.74 -26.26
CA LEU A 386 -33.75 -41.87 -27.16
C LEU A 386 -33.36 -41.92 -28.66
N PHE A 387 -32.06 -41.91 -28.98
CA PHE A 387 -31.57 -41.91 -30.36
C PHE A 387 -31.97 -43.17 -31.14
N GLN A 388 -32.05 -44.32 -30.47
CA GLN A 388 -32.60 -45.58 -31.00
C GLN A 388 -33.99 -45.80 -30.40
N SER A 389 -35.00 -45.16 -30.99
CA SER A 389 -36.36 -45.12 -30.44
C SER A 389 -36.98 -46.53 -30.31
N ASP A 390 -36.77 -47.42 -31.30
CA ASP A 390 -37.22 -48.81 -31.24
C ASP A 390 -36.59 -49.58 -30.06
N ALA A 391 -35.26 -49.55 -29.94
CA ALA A 391 -34.55 -50.23 -28.85
C ALA A 391 -34.90 -49.67 -27.45
N PHE A 392 -35.33 -48.41 -27.38
CA PHE A 392 -35.79 -47.79 -26.14
C PHE A 392 -37.21 -48.24 -25.79
N VAL A 393 -38.11 -48.33 -26.77
CA VAL A 393 -39.48 -48.86 -26.61
C VAL A 393 -39.44 -50.35 -26.26
N ASP A 394 -38.63 -51.15 -26.95
CA ASP A 394 -38.42 -52.58 -26.63
C ASP A 394 -38.03 -52.79 -25.16
N LYS A 395 -37.16 -51.92 -24.65
CA LYS A 395 -36.69 -51.94 -23.26
C LYS A 395 -37.74 -51.44 -22.25
N LEU A 396 -38.66 -50.57 -22.66
CA LEU A 396 -39.81 -50.15 -21.85
C LEU A 396 -40.85 -51.26 -21.73
N GLU A 397 -40.98 -52.08 -22.78
CA GLU A 397 -41.90 -53.22 -22.85
C GLU A 397 -41.38 -54.45 -22.09
N GLU A 398 -40.06 -54.53 -21.82
CA GLU A 398 -39.45 -55.56 -20.96
C GLU A 398 -40.10 -55.57 -19.57
N GLY A 399 -40.95 -56.57 -19.32
CA GLY A 399 -41.68 -56.76 -18.05
C GLY A 399 -43.18 -56.44 -18.10
N HIS A 400 -43.70 -55.94 -19.23
CA HIS A 400 -45.11 -55.54 -19.42
C HIS A 400 -45.83 -56.32 -20.54
N THR A 401 -45.40 -57.54 -20.83
CA THR A 401 -45.85 -58.37 -21.99
C THR A 401 -47.36 -58.65 -22.06
N SER A 402 -48.09 -58.49 -20.96
CA SER A 402 -49.55 -58.69 -20.88
C SER A 402 -50.38 -57.45 -21.21
N GLU A 403 -49.75 -56.28 -21.38
CA GLU A 403 -50.40 -54.99 -21.59
C GLU A 403 -50.02 -54.32 -22.94
N VAL A 404 -49.27 -55.02 -23.79
CA VAL A 404 -48.70 -54.50 -25.04
C VAL A 404 -49.24 -55.28 -26.24
N ASN A 405 -49.79 -54.56 -27.23
CA ASN A 405 -50.15 -55.05 -28.56
C ASN A 405 -49.48 -54.16 -29.63
N ASP A 406 -49.52 -54.54 -30.91
CA ASP A 406 -48.89 -53.76 -32.00
C ASP A 406 -49.37 -52.29 -32.03
N GLU A 407 -50.64 -52.02 -31.69
CA GLU A 407 -51.19 -50.66 -31.59
C GLU A 407 -50.61 -49.85 -30.40
N VAL A 408 -50.31 -50.50 -29.28
CA VAL A 408 -49.65 -49.87 -28.10
C VAL A 408 -48.17 -49.64 -28.39
N HIS A 409 -47.49 -50.55 -29.10
CA HIS A 409 -46.10 -50.37 -29.53
C HIS A 409 -45.96 -49.16 -30.46
N ASP A 410 -46.81 -49.05 -31.48
CA ASP A 410 -46.86 -47.89 -32.38
C ASP A 410 -47.18 -46.59 -31.63
N ALA A 411 -48.10 -46.64 -30.65
CA ALA A 411 -48.41 -45.49 -29.79
C ALA A 411 -47.22 -45.07 -28.91
N LEU A 412 -46.46 -46.03 -28.35
CA LEU A 412 -45.26 -45.76 -27.58
C LEU A 412 -44.14 -45.16 -28.44
N LEU A 413 -43.96 -45.65 -29.67
CA LEU A 413 -43.02 -45.05 -30.64
C LEU A 413 -43.38 -43.59 -30.93
N GLN A 414 -44.66 -43.27 -31.16
CA GLN A 414 -45.12 -41.90 -31.36
C GLN A 414 -44.89 -41.01 -30.12
N VAL A 415 -45.18 -41.52 -28.92
CA VAL A 415 -44.94 -40.82 -27.65
C VAL A 415 -43.45 -40.55 -27.43
N VAL A 416 -42.58 -41.50 -27.78
CA VAL A 416 -41.11 -41.35 -27.69
C VAL A 416 -40.58 -40.39 -28.74
N GLU A 417 -41.10 -40.40 -29.96
CA GLU A 417 -40.72 -39.45 -31.01
C GLU A 417 -41.09 -38.01 -30.63
N MET A 418 -42.29 -37.82 -30.07
CA MET A 418 -42.73 -36.55 -29.51
C MET A 418 -41.85 -36.11 -28.32
N ARG A 419 -41.43 -37.06 -27.46
CA ARG A 419 -40.49 -36.79 -26.37
C ARG A 419 -39.15 -36.26 -26.91
N ARG A 420 -38.64 -36.88 -27.97
CA ARG A 420 -37.39 -36.47 -28.62
C ARG A 420 -37.50 -35.04 -29.15
N GLU A 421 -38.64 -34.70 -29.77
CA GLU A 421 -38.90 -33.34 -30.24
C GLU A 421 -38.98 -32.32 -29.09
N LEU A 422 -39.71 -32.62 -28.01
CA LEU A 422 -39.76 -31.77 -26.81
C LEU A 422 -38.38 -31.55 -26.20
N LEU A 423 -37.56 -32.60 -26.10
CA LEU A 423 -36.20 -32.49 -25.60
C LEU A 423 -35.28 -31.70 -26.53
N ASP A 424 -35.44 -31.80 -27.85
CA ASP A 424 -34.68 -31.01 -28.82
C ASP A 424 -35.04 -29.51 -28.73
N GLN A 425 -36.32 -29.20 -28.61
CA GLN A 425 -36.80 -27.84 -28.39
C GLN A 425 -36.34 -27.29 -27.03
N LEU A 426 -36.40 -28.10 -25.96
CA LEU A 426 -35.94 -27.71 -24.64
C LEU A 426 -34.43 -27.46 -24.64
N ASN A 427 -33.63 -28.32 -25.26
CA ASN A 427 -32.19 -28.12 -25.39
C ASN A 427 -31.85 -26.82 -26.16
N LYS A 428 -32.58 -26.52 -27.23
CA LYS A 428 -32.44 -25.24 -27.97
C LYS A 428 -32.80 -24.04 -27.08
N GLN A 429 -33.88 -24.12 -26.30
CA GLN A 429 -34.26 -23.04 -25.38
C GLN A 429 -33.25 -22.84 -24.24
N LEU A 430 -32.79 -23.93 -23.62
CA LEU A 430 -31.74 -23.87 -22.59
C LEU A 430 -30.43 -23.30 -23.15
N GLY A 431 -30.06 -23.66 -24.38
CA GLY A 431 -28.91 -23.09 -25.08
C GLY A 431 -29.03 -21.57 -25.29
N ASN A 432 -30.22 -21.10 -25.70
CA ASN A 432 -30.50 -19.67 -25.84
C ASN A 432 -30.46 -18.95 -24.49
N GLN A 433 -31.06 -19.52 -23.44
CA GLN A 433 -31.00 -18.98 -22.09
C GLN A 433 -29.57 -18.88 -21.57
N LEU A 434 -28.77 -19.91 -21.79
CA LEU A 434 -27.36 -19.94 -21.39
C LEU A 434 -26.58 -18.82 -22.09
N MET A 435 -26.78 -18.60 -23.39
CA MET A 435 -26.17 -17.47 -24.10
C MET A 435 -26.62 -16.12 -23.50
N MET A 436 -27.91 -15.94 -23.23
CA MET A 436 -28.46 -14.71 -22.66
C MET A 436 -27.93 -14.45 -21.24
N ALA A 437 -27.84 -15.49 -20.40
CA ALA A 437 -27.32 -15.41 -19.05
C ALA A 437 -25.81 -15.09 -19.03
N ILE A 438 -25.02 -15.69 -19.92
CA ILE A 438 -23.60 -15.33 -20.10
C ILE A 438 -23.45 -13.87 -20.53
N ASN A 439 -24.22 -13.42 -21.52
CA ASN A 439 -24.18 -12.03 -21.98
C ASN A 439 -24.62 -11.06 -20.87
N LEU A 440 -25.66 -11.41 -20.11
CA LEU A 440 -26.11 -10.64 -18.95
C LEU A 440 -24.99 -10.54 -17.90
N GLN A 441 -24.31 -11.65 -17.57
CA GLN A 441 -23.18 -11.66 -16.63
C GLN A 441 -22.05 -10.75 -17.12
N ILE A 442 -21.68 -10.81 -18.40
CA ILE A 442 -20.65 -9.95 -18.99
C ILE A 442 -21.04 -8.48 -18.87
N ASN A 443 -22.28 -8.14 -19.26
CA ASN A 443 -22.78 -6.76 -19.20
C ASN A 443 -22.85 -6.25 -17.74
N GLN A 444 -23.26 -7.09 -16.78
CA GLN A 444 -23.26 -6.76 -15.35
C GLN A 444 -21.83 -6.51 -14.84
N GLN A 445 -20.87 -7.37 -15.19
CA GLN A 445 -19.47 -7.21 -14.78
C GLN A 445 -18.84 -5.93 -15.38
N GLN A 446 -19.11 -5.65 -16.65
CA GLN A 446 -18.67 -4.41 -17.28
C GLN A 446 -19.31 -3.19 -16.62
N LEU A 447 -20.62 -3.22 -16.35
CA LEU A 447 -21.32 -2.12 -15.68
C LEU A 447 -20.76 -1.87 -14.27
N MET A 448 -20.53 -2.94 -13.49
CA MET A 448 -19.89 -2.83 -12.16
C MET A 448 -18.50 -2.23 -12.26
N SER A 449 -17.69 -2.67 -13.23
CA SER A 449 -16.33 -2.15 -13.45
C SER A 449 -16.35 -0.66 -13.81
N VAL A 450 -17.16 -0.28 -14.80
CA VAL A 450 -17.29 1.11 -15.26
C VAL A 450 -17.85 2.00 -14.15
N SER A 451 -18.90 1.58 -13.45
CA SER A 451 -19.49 2.32 -12.33
C SER A 451 -18.51 2.51 -11.17
N LYS A 452 -17.74 1.45 -10.81
CA LYS A 452 -16.69 1.53 -9.78
C LYS A 452 -15.57 2.48 -10.19
N ASN A 453 -15.11 2.41 -11.44
CA ASN A 453 -14.09 3.31 -11.97
C ASN A 453 -14.57 4.76 -12.02
N LEU A 454 -15.80 4.99 -12.48
CA LEU A 454 -16.47 6.29 -12.46
C LEU A 454 -16.54 6.87 -11.05
N LYS A 455 -17.02 6.08 -10.08
CA LYS A 455 -17.07 6.48 -8.67
C LYS A 455 -15.68 6.83 -8.13
N ALA A 456 -14.65 6.07 -8.50
CA ALA A 456 -13.27 6.34 -8.12
C ALA A 456 -12.76 7.66 -8.73
N ILE A 457 -12.94 7.86 -10.05
CA ILE A 457 -12.55 9.09 -10.75
C ILE A 457 -13.27 10.31 -10.14
N LEU A 458 -14.59 10.23 -9.97
CA LEU A 458 -15.38 11.31 -9.38
C LEU A 458 -14.88 11.63 -7.96
N THR A 459 -14.72 10.62 -7.10
CA THR A 459 -14.27 10.82 -5.71
C THR A 459 -12.87 11.42 -5.64
N GLN A 460 -11.95 10.96 -6.52
CA GLN A 460 -10.61 11.53 -6.65
C GLN A 460 -10.67 13.00 -7.04
N GLN A 461 -11.38 13.34 -8.11
CA GLN A 461 -11.38 14.71 -8.66
C GLN A 461 -12.11 15.69 -7.74
N ILE A 462 -13.25 15.28 -7.18
CA ILE A 462 -14.06 16.08 -6.27
C ILE A 462 -13.24 16.61 -5.08
N PHE A 463 -12.32 15.81 -4.56
CA PHE A 463 -11.49 16.21 -3.41
C PHE A 463 -10.46 17.28 -3.74
N TRP A 464 -9.99 17.36 -5.00
CA TRP A 464 -8.91 18.26 -5.43
C TRP A 464 -9.40 19.47 -6.22
N VAL A 465 -10.72 19.68 -6.36
CA VAL A 465 -11.31 20.83 -7.04
C VAL A 465 -11.89 21.80 -6.00
N ASN A 466 -11.78 23.10 -6.28
CA ASN A 466 -12.38 24.13 -5.43
C ASN A 466 -13.91 23.95 -5.41
N SER A 467 -14.46 23.77 -4.22
CA SER A 467 -15.91 23.61 -4.04
C SER A 467 -16.62 24.96 -3.95
N ASN A 468 -15.93 25.98 -3.44
CA ASN A 468 -16.51 27.29 -3.15
C ASN A 468 -15.55 28.41 -3.57
N ARG A 469 -16.08 29.64 -3.64
CA ARG A 469 -15.24 30.84 -3.84
C ARG A 469 -14.24 31.00 -2.68
N PRO A 470 -13.00 31.41 -2.97
CA PRO A 470 -12.02 31.73 -1.93
C PRO A 470 -12.50 32.91 -1.09
N MET A 471 -12.09 32.94 0.19
CA MET A 471 -12.43 34.01 1.13
C MET A 471 -11.53 35.23 0.92
N ASP A 472 -11.59 35.82 -0.26
CA ASP A 472 -10.87 37.05 -0.61
C ASP A 472 -11.62 38.31 -0.13
N TRP A 473 -11.08 39.48 -0.44
CA TRP A 473 -11.68 40.75 -0.03
C TRP A 473 -13.08 40.97 -0.65
N ASP A 474 -13.34 40.42 -1.83
CA ASP A 474 -14.63 40.55 -2.50
C ASP A 474 -15.67 39.60 -1.91
N TRP A 475 -15.27 38.40 -1.48
CA TRP A 475 -16.10 37.51 -0.67
C TRP A 475 -16.56 38.21 0.62
N LEU A 476 -15.66 38.91 1.32
CA LEU A 476 -15.98 39.59 2.57
C LEU A 476 -16.98 40.75 2.38
N LYS A 477 -16.90 41.47 1.24
CA LYS A 477 -17.89 42.49 0.86
C LYS A 477 -19.25 41.88 0.52
N ALA A 478 -19.27 40.74 -0.17
CA ALA A 478 -20.49 40.06 -0.60
C ALA A 478 -21.18 39.30 0.56
N PHE A 479 -20.42 38.91 1.59
CA PHE A 479 -20.86 38.06 2.70
C PHE A 479 -22.21 38.48 3.34
N PRO A 480 -22.47 39.76 3.69
CA PRO A 480 -23.73 40.15 4.34
C PRO A 480 -24.94 39.91 3.44
N GLN A 481 -24.80 40.14 2.13
CA GLN A 481 -25.87 39.94 1.17
C GLN A 481 -26.12 38.45 0.92
N THR A 482 -25.05 37.68 0.63
CA THR A 482 -25.16 36.24 0.37
C THR A 482 -25.67 35.46 1.59
N LEU A 483 -25.30 35.90 2.80
CA LEU A 483 -25.83 35.33 4.04
C LEU A 483 -27.34 35.53 4.18
N LYS A 484 -27.83 36.73 3.85
CA LYS A 484 -29.26 37.05 3.87
C LYS A 484 -30.03 36.22 2.85
N GLU A 485 -29.49 36.07 1.65
CA GLU A 485 -30.05 35.22 0.59
C GLU A 485 -30.12 33.75 1.04
N GLN A 486 -29.03 33.20 1.59
CA GLN A 486 -28.96 31.83 2.08
C GLN A 486 -29.96 31.55 3.21
N PHE A 487 -30.08 32.47 4.18
CA PHE A 487 -31.05 32.32 5.27
C PHE A 487 -32.50 32.33 4.75
N SER A 488 -32.79 33.14 3.73
CA SER A 488 -34.12 33.19 3.11
C SER A 488 -34.47 31.94 2.29
N ALA A 489 -33.45 31.26 1.75
CA ALA A 489 -33.59 30.01 1.00
C ALA A 489 -33.78 28.78 1.91
N MET A 490 -33.35 28.85 3.17
CA MET A 490 -33.45 27.76 4.15
C MET A 490 -34.89 27.60 4.68
N LYS A 491 -35.79 27.05 3.87
CA LYS A 491 -37.16 26.71 4.29
C LYS A 491 -37.25 25.23 4.64
N ILE A 492 -37.33 24.91 5.93
CA ILE A 492 -37.63 23.56 6.40
C ILE A 492 -39.13 23.31 6.21
N THR A 493 -39.49 22.56 5.17
CA THR A 493 -40.90 22.16 4.95
C THR A 493 -41.23 20.97 5.83
N VAL A 494 -42.04 21.19 6.87
CA VAL A 494 -42.58 20.12 7.72
C VAL A 494 -43.97 19.76 7.23
N ASN A 495 -44.15 18.52 6.75
CA ASN A 495 -45.48 18.00 6.44
C ASN A 495 -46.16 17.51 7.73
N TRP A 496 -46.79 18.44 8.48
CA TRP A 496 -47.43 18.15 9.76
C TRP A 496 -48.51 17.06 9.69
N GLN A 497 -49.14 16.89 8.52
CA GLN A 497 -50.20 15.91 8.30
C GLN A 497 -49.67 14.47 8.30
N LYS A 498 -48.45 14.24 7.79
CA LYS A 498 -47.75 12.94 7.86
C LYS A 498 -46.92 12.77 9.14
N ALA A 499 -46.51 13.86 9.78
CA ALA A 499 -45.64 13.83 10.95
C ALA A 499 -46.33 13.23 12.19
N TRP A 500 -47.61 13.54 12.46
CA TRP A 500 -48.26 13.12 13.70
C TRP A 500 -48.40 11.59 13.86
N PRO A 501 -48.88 10.82 12.86
CA PRO A 501 -48.90 9.36 12.93
C PRO A 501 -47.50 8.76 13.01
N ALA A 502 -46.54 9.35 12.27
CA ALA A 502 -45.16 8.90 12.26
C ALA A 502 -44.48 9.04 13.63
N VAL A 503 -44.72 10.15 14.36
CA VAL A 503 -44.17 10.39 15.71
C VAL A 503 -44.57 9.29 16.70
N PHE A 504 -45.78 8.73 16.59
CA PHE A 504 -46.20 7.65 17.48
C PHE A 504 -45.45 6.34 17.20
N ILE A 505 -45.35 5.95 15.92
CA ILE A 505 -44.55 4.79 15.47
C ILE A 505 -43.09 4.97 15.85
N ALA A 506 -42.59 6.20 15.72
CA ALA A 506 -41.23 6.56 16.08
C ALA A 506 -40.93 6.51 17.57
N PHE A 507 -41.88 6.97 18.39
CA PHE A 507 -41.80 6.87 19.82
C PHE A 507 -41.74 5.40 20.24
N LEU A 508 -42.58 4.54 19.64
CA LEU A 508 -42.52 3.09 19.85
C LEU A 508 -41.17 2.49 19.43
N ALA A 509 -40.60 2.92 18.30
CA ALA A 509 -39.29 2.46 17.83
C ALA A 509 -38.13 2.92 18.74
N GLY A 510 -38.22 4.13 19.31
CA GLY A 510 -37.24 4.69 20.24
C GLY A 510 -37.43 4.25 21.70
N LEU A 511 -38.59 3.71 22.06
CA LEU A 511 -38.97 3.33 23.42
C LEU A 511 -38.01 2.30 24.07
N PRO A 512 -37.55 1.24 23.37
CA PRO A 512 -36.55 0.32 23.93
C PRO A 512 -35.25 1.04 24.34
N LEU A 513 -34.76 1.99 23.54
CA LEU A 513 -33.56 2.76 23.84
C LEU A 513 -33.75 3.65 25.08
N LEU A 514 -34.92 4.31 25.19
CA LEU A 514 -35.28 5.14 26.34
C LEU A 514 -35.47 4.32 27.62
N LEU A 515 -36.07 3.13 27.53
CA LEU A 515 -36.22 2.22 28.67
C LEU A 515 -34.86 1.73 29.18
N ILE A 516 -33.94 1.36 28.29
CA ILE A 516 -32.57 0.97 28.67
C ILE A 516 -31.85 2.17 29.31
N ALA A 517 -31.97 3.37 28.75
CA ALA A 517 -31.40 4.58 29.34
C ALA A 517 -31.97 4.86 30.75
N GLY A 518 -33.28 4.69 30.93
CA GLY A 518 -33.98 4.80 32.21
C GLY A 518 -33.53 3.75 33.22
N LEU A 519 -33.37 2.49 32.81
CA LEU A 519 -32.86 1.39 33.64
C LEU A 519 -31.44 1.67 34.15
N ILE A 520 -30.55 2.12 33.26
CA ILE A 520 -29.18 2.51 33.63
C ILE A 520 -29.22 3.69 34.61
N ARG A 521 -30.06 4.70 34.35
CA ARG A 521 -30.24 5.87 35.21
C ARG A 521 -30.73 5.46 36.61
N TRP A 522 -31.67 4.54 36.69
CA TRP A 522 -32.19 3.99 37.94
C TRP A 522 -31.11 3.23 38.73
N ARG A 523 -30.27 2.45 38.04
CA ARG A 523 -29.15 1.70 38.63
C ARG A 523 -27.88 2.54 38.88
N LEU A 524 -27.89 3.86 38.65
CA LEU A 524 -26.71 4.72 38.82
C LEU A 524 -26.10 4.68 40.23
N LYS A 525 -26.93 4.64 41.29
CA LYS A 525 -26.44 4.57 42.67
C LYS A 525 -25.65 3.28 42.91
N TRP A 526 -26.18 2.16 42.42
CA TRP A 526 -25.54 0.85 42.52
C TRP A 526 -24.24 0.80 41.71
N LEU A 527 -24.23 1.32 40.47
CA LEU A 527 -23.04 1.40 39.63
C LEU A 527 -21.91 2.20 40.29
N LYS A 528 -22.24 3.35 40.89
CA LYS A 528 -21.26 4.16 41.65
C LYS A 528 -20.72 3.43 42.88
N ALA A 529 -21.59 2.79 43.67
CA ALA A 529 -21.16 2.04 44.84
C ALA A 529 -20.24 0.86 44.47
N TYR A 530 -20.55 0.15 43.37
CA TYR A 530 -19.72 -0.93 42.87
C TYR A 530 -18.37 -0.42 42.33
N GLN A 531 -18.35 0.72 41.65
CA GLN A 531 -17.10 1.37 41.22
C GLN A 531 -16.23 1.79 42.42
N GLN A 532 -16.82 2.34 43.49
CA GLN A 532 -16.11 2.66 44.73
C GLN A 532 -15.53 1.41 45.40
N LYS A 533 -16.26 0.29 45.39
CA LYS A 533 -15.76 -1.01 45.89
C LYS A 533 -14.54 -1.49 45.11
N LEU A 534 -14.55 -1.34 43.77
CA LEU A 534 -13.39 -1.64 42.92
C LEU A 534 -12.22 -0.71 43.24
N ALA A 535 -12.47 0.60 43.40
CA ALA A 535 -11.47 1.60 43.73
C ALA A 535 -10.82 1.37 45.11
N ALA A 536 -11.60 0.91 46.10
CA ALA A 536 -11.09 0.56 47.44
C ALA A 536 -10.19 -0.68 47.43
N ALA A 537 -10.36 -1.59 46.47
CA ALA A 537 -9.48 -2.74 46.31
C ALA A 537 -8.12 -2.38 45.67
N VAL A 538 -8.02 -1.23 45.01
CA VAL A 538 -6.80 -0.79 44.30
C VAL A 538 -5.67 -0.56 45.29
N GLY A 539 -4.52 -1.17 45.02
CA GLY A 539 -3.34 -1.07 45.90
C GLY A 539 -3.30 -2.09 47.04
N SER A 540 -4.40 -2.82 47.29
CA SER A 540 -4.38 -3.94 48.24
C SER A 540 -3.74 -5.19 47.62
N LEU A 541 -2.77 -5.79 48.30
CA LEU A 541 -2.06 -6.97 47.77
C LEU A 541 -2.97 -8.18 47.53
N ARG A 542 -4.04 -8.35 48.33
CA ARG A 542 -4.94 -9.52 48.29
C ARG A 542 -6.13 -9.32 47.35
N ASN A 543 -6.68 -8.11 47.26
CA ASN A 543 -7.95 -7.87 46.57
C ASN A 543 -7.80 -7.12 45.24
N ASP A 544 -6.63 -6.54 44.92
CA ASP A 544 -6.40 -5.90 43.63
C ASP A 544 -6.17 -6.93 42.52
N SER A 545 -6.86 -6.80 41.38
CA SER A 545 -6.81 -7.72 40.23
C SER A 545 -6.68 -6.96 38.92
N GLN A 546 -6.10 -7.59 37.89
CA GLN A 546 -5.92 -6.97 36.57
C GLN A 546 -7.25 -6.55 35.92
N LEU A 547 -8.36 -7.22 36.26
CA LEU A 547 -9.69 -6.94 35.73
C LEU A 547 -10.43 -5.81 36.46
N ASN A 548 -9.92 -5.32 37.61
CA ASN A 548 -10.60 -4.27 38.37
C ASN A 548 -10.67 -2.95 37.59
N THR A 549 -9.60 -2.57 36.89
CA THR A 549 -9.55 -1.34 36.09
C THR A 549 -10.42 -1.42 34.83
N PRO A 550 -10.34 -2.49 33.98
CA PRO A 550 -11.28 -2.67 32.87
C PRO A 550 -12.75 -2.67 33.30
N LYS A 551 -13.09 -3.31 34.44
CA LYS A 551 -14.46 -3.27 34.98
C LYS A 551 -14.89 -1.86 35.40
N ALA A 552 -13.99 -1.08 36.01
CA ALA A 552 -14.28 0.30 36.37
C ALA A 552 -14.52 1.19 35.14
N ILE A 553 -13.74 1.01 34.08
CA ILE A 553 -13.94 1.71 32.79
C ILE A 553 -15.24 1.26 32.12
N LEU A 554 -15.58 -0.03 32.15
CA LEU A 554 -16.84 -0.55 31.62
C LEU A 554 -18.05 0.08 32.36
N ILE A 555 -17.94 0.30 33.67
CA ILE A 555 -18.97 1.02 34.43
C ILE A 555 -19.06 2.48 33.97
N ASP A 556 -17.94 3.16 33.77
CA ASP A 556 -17.95 4.54 33.24
C ASP A 556 -18.55 4.61 31.83
N LEU A 557 -18.31 3.60 30.99
CA LEU A 557 -18.93 3.46 29.67
C LEU A 557 -20.45 3.29 29.81
N ILE A 558 -20.91 2.35 30.64
CA ILE A 558 -22.34 2.15 30.92
C ILE A 558 -22.98 3.44 31.45
N ARG A 559 -22.30 4.18 32.31
CA ARG A 559 -22.77 5.47 32.85
C ARG A 559 -22.83 6.59 31.80
N ALA A 560 -22.14 6.46 30.66
CA ALA A 560 -22.16 7.41 29.56
C ALA A 560 -23.26 7.10 28.52
N LEU A 561 -23.63 5.81 28.37
CA LEU A 561 -24.63 5.34 27.40
C LEU A 561 -26.00 6.02 27.43
N PRO A 562 -26.59 6.43 28.58
CA PRO A 562 -27.94 6.98 28.59
C PRO A 562 -28.13 8.18 27.65
N VAL A 563 -27.13 9.04 27.53
CA VAL A 563 -27.19 10.20 26.63
C VAL A 563 -27.07 9.77 25.17
N CYS A 564 -26.19 8.81 24.85
CA CYS A 564 -26.11 8.23 23.51
C CYS A 564 -27.44 7.62 23.07
N LEU A 565 -28.08 6.86 23.96
CA LEU A 565 -29.38 6.23 23.69
C LEU A 565 -30.49 7.26 23.49
N ILE A 566 -30.50 8.36 24.26
CA ILE A 566 -31.44 9.47 24.06
C ILE A 566 -31.21 10.15 22.71
N ILE A 567 -29.95 10.41 22.33
CA ILE A 567 -29.61 11.01 21.04
C ILE A 567 -30.06 10.10 19.89
N LEU A 568 -29.81 8.78 19.98
CA LEU A 568 -30.24 7.82 18.97
C LEU A 568 -31.76 7.69 18.89
N ALA A 569 -32.46 7.69 20.03
CA ALA A 569 -33.92 7.70 20.07
C ALA A 569 -34.50 8.96 19.41
N LEU A 570 -33.95 10.14 19.72
CA LEU A 570 -34.34 11.40 19.07
C LEU A 570 -34.06 11.36 17.55
N GLY A 571 -32.91 10.83 17.15
CA GLY A 571 -32.53 10.69 15.75
C GLY A 571 -33.46 9.76 14.97
N LEU A 572 -33.86 8.63 15.56
CA LEU A 572 -34.87 7.73 14.99
C LEU A 572 -36.23 8.42 14.84
N ILE A 573 -36.61 9.23 15.84
CA ILE A 573 -37.83 10.05 15.75
C ILE A 573 -37.77 11.00 14.57
N LEU A 574 -36.68 11.75 14.43
CA LEU A 574 -36.49 12.68 13.33
C LEU A 574 -36.43 11.97 11.96
N LEU A 575 -35.90 10.74 11.87
CA LEU A 575 -35.88 9.95 10.65
C LEU A 575 -37.29 9.63 10.17
N THR A 576 -38.11 9.09 11.07
CA THR A 576 -39.48 8.66 10.76
C THR A 576 -40.43 9.81 10.45
N MET A 577 -40.13 11.05 10.89
CA MET A 577 -40.93 12.24 10.58
C MET A 577 -40.89 12.64 9.09
N GLN A 578 -40.07 11.99 8.25
CA GLN A 578 -39.98 12.20 6.80
C GLN A 578 -39.82 13.68 6.41
N LEU A 579 -38.98 14.40 7.16
CA LEU A 579 -38.52 15.74 6.81
C LEU A 579 -37.56 15.64 5.61
N ASN A 580 -37.43 16.71 4.83
CA ASN A 580 -36.44 16.78 3.74
C ASN A 580 -34.99 16.56 4.21
N ILE A 581 -34.73 16.68 5.51
CA ILE A 581 -33.42 16.52 6.15
C ILE A 581 -33.37 15.33 7.14
N SER A 582 -34.36 14.43 7.10
CA SER A 582 -34.46 13.31 8.05
C SER A 582 -33.24 12.38 8.04
N ASP A 583 -32.73 12.02 6.85
CA ASP A 583 -31.54 11.16 6.73
C ASP A 583 -30.27 11.85 7.28
N LEU A 584 -30.15 13.15 7.05
CA LEU A 584 -29.07 13.98 7.59
C LEU A 584 -29.13 14.01 9.12
N LEU A 585 -30.30 14.27 9.69
CA LEU A 585 -30.49 14.30 11.15
C LEU A 585 -30.21 12.95 11.80
N TRP A 586 -30.58 11.84 11.15
CA TRP A 586 -30.26 10.49 11.63
C TRP A 586 -28.75 10.21 11.62
N ALA A 587 -28.07 10.50 10.51
CA ALA A 587 -26.63 10.32 10.42
C ALA A 587 -25.87 11.21 11.40
N PHE A 588 -26.29 12.45 11.56
CA PHE A 588 -25.75 13.35 12.57
C PHE A 588 -25.97 12.81 13.98
N SER A 589 -27.15 12.28 14.29
CA SER A 589 -27.44 11.65 15.59
C SER A 589 -26.54 10.44 15.87
N LYS A 590 -26.25 9.59 14.87
CA LYS A 590 -25.30 8.48 15.02
C LYS A 590 -23.88 8.98 15.33
N LYS A 591 -23.37 9.95 14.56
CA LYS A 591 -22.04 10.54 14.78
C LYS A 591 -21.96 11.28 16.12
N LEU A 592 -23.03 11.97 16.53
CA LEU A 592 -23.15 12.67 17.80
C LEU A 592 -23.22 11.70 18.99
N ALA A 593 -23.90 10.56 18.84
CA ALA A 593 -23.93 9.51 19.85
C ALA A 593 -22.55 8.88 20.05
N LEU A 594 -21.82 8.60 18.96
CA LEU A 594 -20.43 8.13 19.03
C LEU A 594 -19.49 9.18 19.64
N PHE A 595 -19.63 10.45 19.23
CA PHE A 595 -18.92 11.58 19.81
C PHE A 595 -19.12 11.65 21.33
N TRP A 596 -20.37 11.57 21.79
CA TRP A 596 -20.68 11.58 23.22
C TRP A 596 -20.17 10.33 23.93
N LEU A 597 -20.18 9.16 23.29
CA LEU A 597 -19.66 7.93 23.89
C LEU A 597 -18.18 8.07 24.23
N VAL A 598 -17.37 8.61 23.31
CA VAL A 598 -15.92 8.80 23.51
C VAL A 598 -15.64 9.92 24.51
N PHE A 599 -16.18 11.12 24.30
CA PHE A 599 -15.92 12.27 25.16
C PHE A 599 -16.60 12.14 26.53
N GLY A 600 -17.80 11.57 26.57
CA GLY A 600 -18.53 11.27 27.80
C GLY A 600 -17.81 10.22 28.64
N LEU A 601 -17.28 9.15 28.03
CA LEU A 601 -16.42 8.20 28.74
C LEU A 601 -15.19 8.89 29.34
N CYS A 602 -14.47 9.68 28.53
CA CYS A 602 -13.27 10.38 29.00
C CYS A 602 -13.59 11.35 30.14
N TRP A 603 -14.72 12.07 30.05
CA TRP A 603 -15.21 12.92 31.13
C TRP A 603 -15.46 12.14 32.42
N LYS A 604 -16.09 10.95 32.35
CA LYS A 604 -16.36 10.10 33.52
C LYS A 604 -15.08 9.53 34.13
N VAL A 605 -14.13 9.11 33.29
CA VAL A 605 -12.81 8.62 33.75
C VAL A 605 -12.05 9.71 34.52
N LEU A 606 -12.19 10.98 34.11
CA LEU A 606 -11.60 12.17 34.75
C LEU A 606 -12.45 12.74 35.91
N GLU A 607 -13.48 12.04 36.38
CA GLU A 607 -14.32 12.49 37.50
C GLU A 607 -13.51 12.53 38.82
N LYS A 608 -13.99 13.31 39.81
CA LYS A 608 -13.40 13.31 41.15
C LYS A 608 -13.53 11.91 41.73
N GLU A 609 -12.42 11.34 42.21
CA GLU A 609 -12.31 9.92 42.62
C GLU A 609 -12.58 8.88 41.51
N GLY A 610 -12.57 9.30 40.24
CA GLY A 610 -12.72 8.41 39.09
C GLY A 610 -11.48 7.54 38.82
N VAL A 611 -11.55 6.77 37.75
CA VAL A 611 -10.50 5.82 37.34
C VAL A 611 -9.14 6.52 37.18
N ALA A 612 -9.10 7.75 36.66
CA ALA A 612 -7.85 8.48 36.45
C ALA A 612 -7.07 8.74 37.75
N ILE A 613 -7.75 9.07 38.84
CA ILE A 613 -7.08 9.35 40.12
C ILE A 613 -6.82 8.05 40.88
N ARG A 614 -7.85 7.20 41.03
CA ARG A 614 -7.78 6.02 41.91
C ARG A 614 -7.01 4.85 41.29
N HIS A 615 -7.17 4.59 40.00
CA HIS A 615 -6.51 3.46 39.32
C HIS A 615 -5.21 3.85 38.62
N PHE A 616 -5.20 4.98 37.90
CA PHE A 616 -4.00 5.43 37.18
C PHE A 616 -3.05 6.30 38.02
N GLY A 617 -3.48 6.79 39.18
CA GLY A 617 -2.64 7.61 40.06
C GLY A 617 -2.37 9.01 39.54
N MET A 618 -3.21 9.55 38.65
CA MET A 618 -3.03 10.90 38.11
C MET A 618 -3.30 11.97 39.18
N PRO A 619 -2.47 13.04 39.25
CA PRO A 619 -2.69 14.14 40.20
C PRO A 619 -4.08 14.79 40.02
N ALA A 620 -4.75 15.08 41.14
CA ALA A 620 -6.12 15.63 41.13
C ALA A 620 -6.21 17.02 40.46
N GLN A 621 -5.14 17.82 40.53
CA GLN A 621 -5.07 19.12 39.84
C GLN A 621 -5.03 18.95 38.32
N LEU A 622 -4.22 17.99 37.84
CA LEU A 622 -4.09 17.67 36.43
C LEU A 622 -5.41 17.18 35.85
N THR A 623 -6.07 16.22 36.51
CA THR A 623 -7.37 15.68 36.05
C THR A 623 -8.47 16.74 36.01
N SER A 624 -8.50 17.68 36.96
CA SER A 624 -9.43 18.81 36.94
C SER A 624 -9.18 19.78 35.77
N HIS A 625 -7.91 20.01 35.42
CA HIS A 625 -7.54 20.83 34.27
C HIS A 625 -7.98 20.15 32.96
N TRP A 626 -7.59 18.90 32.73
CA TRP A 626 -7.95 18.12 31.54
C TRP A 626 -9.45 17.95 31.39
N ARG A 627 -10.17 17.74 32.49
CA ARG A 627 -11.63 17.64 32.48
C ARG A 627 -12.30 18.94 32.05
N ARG A 628 -11.72 20.11 32.31
CA ARG A 628 -12.26 21.39 31.82
C ARG A 628 -11.91 21.62 30.35
N GLN A 629 -10.69 21.30 29.93
CA GLN A 629 -10.26 21.45 28.55
C GLN A 629 -11.03 20.53 27.59
N ILE A 630 -11.27 19.28 28.00
CA ILE A 630 -11.99 18.33 27.15
C ILE A 630 -13.41 18.80 26.83
N VAL A 631 -14.07 19.54 27.74
CA VAL A 631 -15.39 20.15 27.50
C VAL A 631 -15.32 21.24 26.45
N ARG A 632 -14.31 22.12 26.57
CA ARG A 632 -14.15 23.27 25.69
C ARG A 632 -13.84 22.81 24.27
N ILE A 633 -12.92 21.85 24.15
CA ILE A 633 -12.55 21.24 22.87
C ILE A 633 -13.74 20.46 22.31
N SER A 634 -14.44 19.64 23.11
CA SER A 634 -15.57 18.87 22.61
C SER A 634 -16.70 19.79 22.11
N LEU A 635 -17.04 20.85 22.84
CA LEU A 635 -18.03 21.84 22.40
C LEU A 635 -17.61 22.52 21.07
N ALA A 636 -16.33 22.84 20.94
CA ALA A 636 -15.78 23.40 19.70
C ALA A 636 -15.82 22.40 18.54
N LEU A 637 -15.83 21.09 18.76
CA LEU A 637 -15.91 20.09 17.67
C LEU A 637 -17.32 19.86 17.14
N LEU A 638 -18.37 20.29 17.85
CA LEU A 638 -19.76 20.02 17.45
C LEU A 638 -20.15 20.63 16.10
N PRO A 639 -19.86 21.92 15.80
CA PRO A 639 -20.13 22.48 14.47
C PRO A 639 -19.36 21.74 13.38
N LEU A 640 -18.08 21.44 13.61
CA LEU A 640 -17.26 20.69 12.67
C LEU A 640 -17.87 19.31 12.35
N HIS A 641 -18.43 18.63 13.36
CA HIS A 641 -19.16 17.36 13.18
C HIS A 641 -20.41 17.51 12.32
N PHE A 642 -21.22 18.54 12.58
CA PHE A 642 -22.45 18.79 11.83
C PHE A 642 -22.15 18.99 10.35
N TRP A 643 -21.27 19.94 10.00
CA TRP A 643 -20.91 20.21 8.60
C TRP A 643 -20.16 19.04 7.96
N SER A 644 -19.37 18.27 8.72
CA SER A 644 -18.77 17.04 8.20
C SER A 644 -19.82 16.01 7.76
N VAL A 645 -20.96 15.91 8.45
CA VAL A 645 -22.08 15.03 8.04
C VAL A 645 -22.81 15.60 6.83
N VAL A 646 -22.99 16.93 6.76
CA VAL A 646 -23.55 17.59 5.56
C VAL A 646 -22.67 17.29 4.33
N ALA A 647 -21.35 17.32 4.47
CA ALA A 647 -20.41 16.97 3.39
C ALA A 647 -20.47 15.50 2.96
N GLU A 648 -20.89 14.61 3.85
CA GLU A 648 -21.00 13.18 3.57
C GLU A 648 -22.27 12.86 2.79
N LEU A 649 -23.40 13.46 3.18
CA LEU A 649 -24.74 13.11 2.67
C LEU A 649 -25.32 14.09 1.65
N SER A 650 -24.97 15.38 1.71
CA SER A 650 -25.56 16.42 0.87
C SER A 650 -24.51 17.42 0.37
N PRO A 651 -23.49 16.96 -0.38
CA PRO A 651 -22.38 17.81 -0.80
C PRO A 651 -22.79 18.95 -1.74
N LEU A 652 -23.86 18.79 -2.53
CA LEU A 652 -24.36 19.85 -3.42
C LEU A 652 -24.78 21.11 -2.65
N ASN A 653 -25.32 20.94 -1.44
CA ASN A 653 -25.72 22.07 -0.59
C ASN A 653 -24.52 22.87 -0.06
N LEU A 654 -23.31 22.32 -0.12
CA LEU A 654 -22.10 23.00 0.35
C LEU A 654 -21.54 24.01 -0.65
N MET A 655 -21.82 23.86 -1.96
CA MET A 655 -21.19 24.68 -3.00
C MET A 655 -21.52 26.17 -2.86
N ASP A 656 -22.72 26.48 -2.34
CA ASP A 656 -23.21 27.85 -2.10
C ASP A 656 -23.29 28.18 -0.58
N ASP A 657 -22.72 27.34 0.29
CA ASP A 657 -22.82 27.47 1.75
C ASP A 657 -21.79 28.46 2.34
N VAL A 658 -22.10 29.75 2.20
CA VAL A 658 -21.27 30.85 2.74
C VAL A 658 -21.28 30.87 4.27
N LEU A 659 -22.42 30.53 4.90
CA LEU A 659 -22.55 30.40 6.35
C LEU A 659 -21.61 29.32 6.89
N GLY A 660 -21.60 28.15 6.27
CA GLY A 660 -20.73 27.04 6.62
C GLY A 660 -19.26 27.39 6.52
N GLN A 661 -18.83 28.06 5.44
CA GLN A 661 -17.45 28.53 5.30
C GLN A 661 -17.03 29.43 6.48
N ALA A 662 -17.86 30.42 6.83
CA ALA A 662 -17.58 31.34 7.93
C ALA A 662 -17.56 30.64 9.30
N VAL A 663 -18.59 29.81 9.57
CA VAL A 663 -18.71 29.07 10.84
C VAL A 663 -17.53 28.13 11.03
N ILE A 664 -17.15 27.36 9.99
CA ILE A 664 -16.07 26.38 10.07
C ILE A 664 -14.71 27.07 10.18
N PHE A 665 -14.48 28.16 9.45
CA PHE A 665 -13.25 28.94 9.59
C PHE A 665 -13.08 29.48 11.02
N LEU A 666 -14.11 30.13 11.58
CA LEU A 666 -14.12 30.61 12.97
C LEU A 666 -14.00 29.47 13.98
N ASN A 667 -14.65 28.34 13.71
CA ASN A 667 -14.59 27.17 14.57
C ASN A 667 -13.19 26.55 14.62
N LEU A 668 -12.52 26.41 13.48
CA LEU A 668 -11.13 25.95 13.38
C LEU A 668 -10.16 26.91 14.08
N LEU A 669 -10.40 28.23 14.00
CA LEU A 669 -9.64 29.22 14.76
C LEU A 669 -9.80 29.01 16.28
N VAL A 670 -11.04 28.81 16.76
CA VAL A 670 -11.30 28.52 18.18
C VAL A 670 -10.62 27.22 18.62
N ILE A 671 -10.71 26.16 17.82
CA ILE A 671 -10.02 24.89 18.10
C ILE A 671 -8.51 25.10 18.19
N THR A 672 -7.93 25.86 17.26
CA THR A 672 -6.49 26.19 17.26
C THR A 672 -6.09 26.90 18.54
N LEU A 673 -6.85 27.91 18.97
CA LEU A 673 -6.60 28.66 20.21
C LEU A 673 -6.76 27.80 21.47
N LEU A 674 -7.70 26.85 21.49
CA LEU A 674 -7.90 25.92 22.62
C LEU A 674 -6.82 24.84 22.70
N VAL A 675 -6.29 24.39 21.56
CA VAL A 675 -5.25 23.36 21.49
C VAL A 675 -3.85 23.94 21.71
N TRP A 676 -3.61 25.20 21.37
CA TRP A 676 -2.30 25.86 21.50
C TRP A 676 -1.64 25.75 22.88
N PRO A 677 -2.35 25.96 24.03
CA PRO A 677 -1.75 25.80 25.35
C PRO A 677 -1.22 24.38 25.61
N LEU A 678 -1.92 23.36 25.12
CA LEU A 678 -1.54 21.94 25.27
C LEU A 678 -0.23 21.65 24.53
N CYS A 679 -0.08 22.22 23.35
CA CYS A 679 1.14 22.12 22.55
C CYS A 679 2.31 22.82 23.24
N ARG A 680 2.09 24.06 23.71
CA ARG A 680 3.10 24.85 24.41
C ARG A 680 3.60 24.19 25.70
N GLU A 681 2.71 23.59 26.47
CA GLU A 681 3.07 22.83 27.68
C GLU A 681 3.89 21.59 27.33
N SER A 682 3.48 20.83 26.32
CA SER A 682 4.23 19.63 25.89
C SER A 682 5.61 19.96 25.33
N TRP A 683 5.79 21.10 24.64
CA TRP A 683 7.09 21.56 24.15
C TRP A 683 8.04 22.03 25.26
N ARG A 684 7.51 22.48 26.40
CA ARG A 684 8.30 22.94 27.55
C ARG A 684 8.71 21.83 28.50
N ASP A 685 7.97 20.73 28.50
CA ASP A 685 8.22 19.58 29.35
C ASP A 685 9.43 18.78 28.84
N LYS A 686 10.58 18.89 29.54
CA LYS A 686 11.82 18.19 29.17
C LYS A 686 11.74 16.68 29.38
N GLU A 687 10.78 16.19 30.17
CA GLU A 687 10.57 14.76 30.41
C GLU A 687 9.49 14.14 29.51
N SER A 688 8.91 14.93 28.60
CA SER A 688 7.90 14.46 27.66
C SER A 688 8.45 13.37 26.73
N HIS A 689 7.93 12.14 26.87
CA HIS A 689 8.16 11.05 25.90
C HIS A 689 7.92 11.52 24.45
N GLY A 690 8.93 11.37 23.58
CA GLY A 690 8.93 11.94 22.23
C GLY A 690 7.69 11.63 21.37
N ILE A 691 7.01 10.49 21.59
CA ILE A 691 5.77 10.15 20.88
C ILE A 691 4.64 11.12 21.23
N ARG A 692 4.45 11.47 22.51
CA ARG A 692 3.40 12.40 22.95
C ARG A 692 3.62 13.79 22.36
N LEU A 693 4.87 14.24 22.33
CA LEU A 693 5.26 15.51 21.72
C LEU A 693 4.85 15.58 20.25
N VAL A 694 5.20 14.54 19.47
CA VAL A 694 4.88 14.45 18.04
C VAL A 694 3.37 14.40 17.83
N THR A 695 2.64 13.57 18.60
CA THR A 695 1.17 13.44 18.48
C THR A 695 0.47 14.77 18.75
N VAL A 696 0.82 15.48 19.83
CA VAL A 696 0.20 16.78 20.16
C VAL A 696 0.55 17.83 19.12
N THR A 697 1.79 17.85 18.62
CA THR A 697 2.24 18.80 17.60
C THR A 697 1.47 18.62 16.29
N ILE A 698 1.39 17.38 15.78
CA ILE A 698 0.64 17.07 14.55
C ILE A 698 -0.83 17.44 14.72
N LEU A 699 -1.45 17.06 15.84
CA LEU A 699 -2.86 17.36 16.09
C LEU A 699 -3.15 18.87 16.15
N SER A 700 -2.16 19.69 16.54
CA SER A 700 -2.28 21.14 16.63
C SER A 700 -2.11 21.85 15.27
N ILE A 701 -1.32 21.29 14.36
CA ILE A 701 -1.07 21.87 13.03
C ILE A 701 -2.27 21.63 12.10
N ILE A 702 -2.97 20.50 12.23
CA ILE A 702 -4.06 20.12 11.32
C ILE A 702 -5.19 21.17 11.26
N PRO A 703 -5.74 21.69 12.38
CA PRO A 703 -6.75 22.74 12.33
C PRO A 703 -6.32 23.99 11.54
N VAL A 704 -5.03 24.37 11.63
CA VAL A 704 -4.48 25.49 10.87
C VAL A 704 -4.42 25.18 9.37
N ALA A 705 -3.98 23.98 9.01
CA ALA A 705 -3.97 23.54 7.62
C ALA A 705 -5.38 23.49 7.01
N LEU A 706 -6.37 23.00 7.76
CA LEU A 706 -7.79 22.99 7.37
C LEU A 706 -8.35 24.41 7.22
N MET A 707 -7.92 25.34 8.07
CA MET A 707 -8.32 26.75 7.98
C MET A 707 -7.80 27.39 6.67
N VAL A 708 -6.55 27.10 6.28
CA VAL A 708 -6.00 27.55 4.98
C VAL A 708 -6.78 26.96 3.81
N LEU A 709 -7.06 25.64 3.84
CA LEU A 709 -7.87 24.99 2.80
C LEU A 709 -9.26 25.63 2.65
N THR A 710 -9.92 25.92 3.77
CA THR A 710 -11.22 26.62 3.78
C THR A 710 -11.11 28.00 3.13
N ALA A 711 -10.11 28.79 3.51
CA ALA A 711 -9.89 30.13 2.95
C ALA A 711 -9.61 30.12 1.45
N THR A 712 -8.89 29.11 0.96
CA THR A 712 -8.55 28.96 -0.46
C THR A 712 -9.69 28.38 -1.33
N GLY A 713 -10.83 28.00 -0.74
CA GLY A 713 -12.00 27.49 -1.47
C GLY A 713 -12.17 25.97 -1.51
N TYR A 714 -11.29 25.21 -0.84
CA TYR A 714 -11.37 23.74 -0.70
C TYR A 714 -12.25 23.34 0.51
N PHE A 715 -13.49 23.83 0.54
CA PHE A 715 -14.38 23.66 1.68
C PHE A 715 -14.84 22.20 1.87
N TYR A 716 -15.21 21.50 0.79
CA TYR A 716 -15.55 20.08 0.87
C TYR A 716 -14.38 19.23 1.38
N THR A 717 -13.18 19.45 0.82
CA THR A 717 -11.93 18.78 1.21
C THR A 717 -11.64 18.99 2.70
N THR A 718 -11.84 20.23 3.17
CA THR A 718 -11.71 20.59 4.59
C THR A 718 -12.63 19.73 5.44
N LEU A 719 -13.92 19.63 5.09
CA LEU A 719 -14.90 18.88 5.88
C LEU A 719 -14.63 17.37 5.89
N ARG A 720 -14.21 16.79 4.76
CA ARG A 720 -13.81 15.38 4.67
C ARG A 720 -12.58 15.08 5.53
N LEU A 721 -11.54 15.92 5.44
CA LEU A 721 -10.33 15.78 6.26
C LEU A 721 -10.63 16.04 7.75
N ALA A 722 -11.49 17.00 8.07
CA ALA A 722 -11.93 17.29 9.43
C ALA A 722 -12.64 16.10 10.07
N GLY A 723 -13.53 15.41 9.34
CA GLY A 723 -14.19 14.20 9.80
C GLY A 723 -13.19 13.11 10.22
N ARG A 724 -12.16 12.87 9.40
CA ARG A 724 -11.11 11.87 9.68
C ARG A 724 -10.13 12.29 10.74
N TRP A 725 -9.87 13.58 10.84
CA TRP A 725 -9.14 14.14 11.96
C TRP A 725 -9.89 13.90 13.28
N ILE A 726 -11.21 14.11 13.33
CA ILE A 726 -12.02 13.83 14.53
C ILE A 726 -12.00 12.33 14.89
N GLU A 727 -12.14 11.44 13.90
CA GLU A 727 -12.04 9.98 14.13
C GLU A 727 -10.64 9.58 14.63
N THR A 728 -9.59 10.24 14.14
CA THR A 728 -8.22 10.08 14.65
C THR A 728 -8.09 10.57 16.10
N VAL A 729 -8.74 11.69 16.47
CA VAL A 729 -8.80 12.15 17.87
C VAL A 729 -9.46 11.09 18.75
N TYR A 730 -10.55 10.45 18.30
CA TYR A 730 -11.19 9.37 19.04
C TYR A 730 -10.25 8.20 19.25
N LEU A 731 -9.56 7.78 18.19
CA LEU A 731 -8.59 6.70 18.26
C LEU A 731 -7.50 7.03 19.28
N VAL A 732 -6.96 8.26 19.27
CA VAL A 732 -5.92 8.70 20.23
C VAL A 732 -6.44 8.71 21.68
N ILE A 733 -7.69 9.13 21.92
CA ILE A 733 -8.29 9.12 23.27
C ILE A 733 -8.47 7.68 23.78
N ILE A 734 -9.07 6.81 22.97
CA ILE A 734 -9.30 5.39 23.30
C ILE A 734 -7.97 4.69 23.52
N TRP A 735 -7.02 4.96 22.63
CA TRP A 735 -5.66 4.46 22.71
C TRP A 735 -4.95 4.86 24.01
N ASN A 736 -5.04 6.12 24.41
CA ASN A 736 -4.44 6.59 25.66
C ASN A 736 -5.08 5.90 26.87
N LEU A 737 -6.40 5.72 26.87
CA LEU A 737 -7.09 4.98 27.92
C LEU A 737 -6.66 3.52 27.98
N LEU A 738 -6.51 2.86 26.82
CA LEU A 738 -6.05 1.49 26.72
C LEU A 738 -4.60 1.35 27.19
N TYR A 739 -3.72 2.27 26.77
CA TYR A 739 -2.33 2.37 27.22
C TYR A 739 -2.23 2.39 28.76
N GLN A 740 -2.97 3.30 29.41
CA GLN A 740 -2.97 3.44 30.87
C GLN A 740 -3.53 2.20 31.57
N THR A 741 -4.56 1.57 30.98
CA THR A 741 -5.16 0.34 31.50
C THR A 741 -4.20 -0.84 31.44
N VAL A 742 -3.47 -0.98 30.33
CA VAL A 742 -2.44 -2.01 30.14
C VAL A 742 -1.28 -1.79 31.10
N LEU A 743 -0.75 -0.56 31.20
CA LEU A 743 0.32 -0.22 32.15
C LEU A 743 -0.08 -0.58 33.59
N ARG A 744 -1.30 -0.22 33.99
CA ARG A 744 -1.82 -0.58 35.32
C ARG A 744 -1.94 -2.09 35.47
N GLY A 745 -2.51 -2.80 34.49
CA GLY A 745 -2.67 -4.25 34.51
C GLY A 745 -1.34 -4.99 34.69
N LEU A 746 -0.30 -4.55 33.98
CA LEU A 746 1.06 -5.09 34.08
C LEU A 746 1.68 -4.80 35.45
N SER A 747 1.52 -3.58 35.98
CA SER A 747 2.02 -3.22 37.31
C SER A 747 1.38 -4.08 38.43
N VAL A 748 0.09 -4.42 38.32
CA VAL A 748 -0.62 -5.29 39.27
C VAL A 748 -0.18 -6.75 39.10
N ALA A 749 0.02 -7.22 37.86
CA ALA A 749 0.53 -8.55 37.58
C ALA A 749 1.94 -8.75 38.18
N ALA A 750 2.83 -7.77 38.00
CA ALA A 750 4.18 -7.78 38.57
C ALA A 750 4.15 -7.89 40.11
N ARG A 751 3.33 -7.07 40.78
CA ARG A 751 3.16 -7.11 42.25
C ARG A 751 2.62 -8.47 42.75
N ARG A 752 1.66 -9.07 42.03
CA ARG A 752 1.11 -10.40 42.39
C ARG A 752 2.12 -11.53 42.21
N ILE A 753 2.93 -11.49 41.15
CA ILE A 753 3.99 -12.49 40.94
C ILE A 753 5.04 -12.39 42.04
N ALA A 754 5.44 -11.16 42.41
CA ALA A 754 6.34 -10.91 43.55
C ALA A 754 5.80 -11.55 44.84
N TRP A 755 4.52 -11.32 45.13
CA TRP A 755 3.84 -11.87 46.31
C TRP A 755 3.77 -13.41 46.30
N ARG A 756 3.39 -14.03 45.18
CA ARG A 756 3.33 -15.50 45.07
C ARG A 756 4.70 -16.14 45.29
N ARG A 757 5.78 -15.53 44.79
CA ARG A 757 7.15 -16.02 45.03
C ARG A 757 7.55 -15.86 46.50
N ALA A 758 7.22 -14.73 47.13
CA ALA A 758 7.48 -14.53 48.57
C ALA A 758 6.72 -15.54 49.45
N LEU A 759 5.46 -15.85 49.10
CA LEU A 759 4.64 -16.82 49.82
C LEU A 759 5.14 -18.27 49.64
N ALA A 760 5.53 -18.64 48.41
CA ALA A 760 6.12 -19.95 48.12
C ALA A 760 7.44 -20.16 48.88
N ARG A 761 8.26 -19.11 49.04
CA ARG A 761 9.50 -19.16 49.83
C ARG A 761 9.21 -19.38 51.32
N ARG A 762 8.21 -18.69 51.89
CA ARG A 762 7.77 -18.93 53.29
C ARG A 762 7.27 -20.36 53.49
N GLN A 763 6.53 -20.92 52.54
CA GLN A 763 6.06 -22.31 52.63
C GLN A 763 7.20 -23.33 52.48
N ASN A 764 8.19 -23.06 51.62
CA ASN A 764 9.35 -23.94 51.48
C ASN A 764 10.27 -23.86 52.72
N LEU A 765 10.50 -22.66 53.28
CA LEU A 765 11.25 -22.47 54.54
C LEU A 765 10.58 -23.17 55.74
N VAL A 766 9.24 -23.13 55.82
CA VAL A 766 8.48 -23.84 56.86
C VAL A 766 8.48 -25.36 56.64
N LYS A 767 8.54 -25.83 55.40
CA LYS A 767 8.67 -27.27 55.08
C LYS A 767 10.07 -27.82 55.34
N GLU A 768 11.10 -27.00 55.26
CA GLU A 768 12.50 -27.41 55.48
C GLU A 768 12.97 -27.26 56.93
N GLY A 769 12.11 -26.83 57.87
CA GLY A 769 12.42 -26.84 59.31
C GLY A 769 13.53 -25.87 59.75
N ALA A 770 13.90 -24.89 58.91
CA ALA A 770 14.96 -23.94 59.20
C ALA A 770 14.41 -22.67 59.88
N GLU A 771 14.09 -22.76 61.17
CA GLU A 771 13.92 -21.58 62.02
C GLU A 771 15.31 -20.98 62.30
N GLY A 772 15.68 -19.89 61.60
CA GLY A 772 16.83 -19.06 61.98
C GLY A 772 17.78 -18.58 60.88
N ALA A 773 17.56 -18.87 59.60
CA ALA A 773 18.43 -18.34 58.54
C ALA A 773 18.20 -16.82 58.33
N GLU A 774 19.22 -16.01 58.60
CA GLU A 774 19.21 -14.58 58.34
C GLU A 774 18.87 -14.28 56.86
N PRO A 775 18.10 -13.21 56.58
CA PRO A 775 17.72 -12.87 55.22
C PRO A 775 18.94 -12.40 54.44
N GLN A 776 19.54 -13.31 53.67
CA GLN A 776 20.56 -12.98 52.69
C GLN A 776 19.93 -12.09 51.60
N GLU A 777 20.39 -10.84 51.49
CA GLU A 777 19.97 -9.91 50.44
C GLU A 777 20.39 -10.45 49.07
N GLU A 778 19.46 -11.08 48.35
CA GLU A 778 19.67 -11.42 46.95
C GLU A 778 19.47 -10.20 46.03
N PRO A 779 20.23 -10.11 44.92
CA PRO A 779 20.25 -8.94 44.06
C PRO A 779 18.88 -8.73 43.39
N THR A 780 18.42 -7.48 43.37
CA THR A 780 17.15 -6.98 42.83
C THR A 780 16.94 -7.18 41.31
N ILE A 781 17.73 -8.03 40.65
CA ILE A 781 17.98 -7.93 39.20
C ILE A 781 16.93 -8.66 38.32
N ALA A 782 16.09 -9.57 38.84
CA ALA A 782 15.19 -10.37 37.97
C ALA A 782 13.71 -9.94 37.92
N LEU A 783 13.21 -9.08 38.81
CA LEU A 783 11.79 -8.68 38.82
C LEU A 783 11.53 -7.44 37.95
N GLU A 784 12.47 -6.51 37.93
CA GLU A 784 12.44 -5.29 37.11
C GLU A 784 12.51 -5.63 35.61
N GLN A 785 13.39 -6.58 35.23
CA GLN A 785 13.67 -6.96 33.84
C GLN A 785 12.49 -7.69 33.16
N ILE A 786 11.82 -8.63 33.85
CA ILE A 786 10.65 -9.36 33.32
C ILE A 786 9.45 -8.40 33.10
N ASN A 787 9.30 -7.40 33.97
CA ASN A 787 8.25 -6.39 33.84
C ASN A 787 8.51 -5.50 32.61
N GLN A 788 9.75 -5.07 32.39
CA GLN A 788 10.12 -4.23 31.24
C GLN A 788 9.96 -4.95 29.90
N GLN A 789 10.34 -6.23 29.79
CA GLN A 789 10.19 -6.99 28.55
C GLN A 789 8.70 -7.16 28.18
N THR A 790 7.86 -7.57 29.15
CA THR A 790 6.41 -7.73 28.95
C THR A 790 5.74 -6.41 28.55
N LEU A 791 6.14 -5.30 29.18
CA LEU A 791 5.71 -3.96 28.82
C LEU A 791 6.02 -3.64 27.36
N ARG A 792 7.26 -3.85 26.89
CA ARG A 792 7.63 -3.54 25.51
C ARG A 792 6.86 -4.40 24.50
N ILE A 793 6.68 -5.72 24.73
CA ILE A 793 5.89 -6.59 23.83
C ILE A 793 4.46 -6.06 23.69
N THR A 794 3.85 -5.75 24.83
CA THR A 794 2.46 -5.31 24.86
C THR A 794 2.33 -3.96 24.16
N MET A 795 3.29 -3.05 24.33
CA MET A 795 3.34 -1.78 23.60
C MET A 795 3.49 -1.96 22.09
N LEU A 796 4.31 -2.92 21.62
CA LEU A 796 4.45 -3.19 20.19
C LEU A 796 3.16 -3.72 19.57
N LEU A 797 2.49 -4.67 20.23
CA LEU A 797 1.20 -5.19 19.79
C LEU A 797 0.14 -4.10 19.76
N MET A 798 0.14 -3.25 20.79
CA MET A 798 -0.67 -2.06 20.80
C MET A 798 -0.34 -1.24 19.54
N ILE A 799 0.93 -0.88 19.28
CA ILE A 799 1.28 0.10 18.23
C ILE A 799 0.86 -0.45 16.86
N ALA A 800 1.02 -1.76 16.65
CA ALA A 800 0.50 -2.44 15.47
C ALA A 800 -1.03 -2.29 15.36
N LEU A 801 -1.78 -2.51 16.45
CA LEU A 801 -3.24 -2.30 16.47
C LEU A 801 -3.63 -0.84 16.17
N PHE A 802 -2.90 0.14 16.73
CA PHE A 802 -3.12 1.55 16.40
C PHE A 802 -2.88 1.82 14.92
N GLY A 803 -1.81 1.28 14.35
CA GLY A 803 -1.48 1.40 12.93
C GLY A 803 -2.58 0.83 12.02
N VAL A 804 -3.11 -0.35 12.34
CA VAL A 804 -4.22 -0.98 11.60
C VAL A 804 -5.49 -0.13 11.68
N MET A 805 -5.85 0.34 12.88
CA MET A 805 -7.03 1.18 13.06
C MET A 805 -6.88 2.55 12.39
N PHE A 806 -5.69 3.14 12.45
CA PHE A 806 -5.37 4.39 11.77
C PHE A 806 -5.46 4.23 10.25
N TRP A 807 -4.88 3.15 9.71
CA TRP A 807 -5.00 2.81 8.30
C TRP A 807 -6.47 2.63 7.90
N ALA A 808 -7.29 1.94 8.70
CA ALA A 808 -8.71 1.75 8.41
C ALA A 808 -9.48 3.08 8.30
N ILE A 809 -9.21 4.05 9.20
CA ILE A 809 -9.83 5.39 9.17
C ILE A 809 -9.47 6.18 7.90
N TRP A 810 -8.25 6.04 7.40
CA TRP A 810 -7.73 6.81 6.28
C TRP A 810 -7.76 6.08 4.93
N SER A 811 -8.13 4.79 4.91
CA SER A 811 -7.99 3.89 3.76
C SER A 811 -8.73 4.34 2.49
N ASP A 812 -9.92 4.91 2.64
CA ASP A 812 -10.72 5.43 1.52
C ASP A 812 -10.08 6.67 0.87
N LEU A 813 -9.42 7.53 1.66
CA LEU A 813 -8.69 8.70 1.17
C LEU A 813 -7.35 8.36 0.51
N ILE A 814 -6.78 7.17 0.73
CA ILE A 814 -5.53 6.75 0.05
C ILE A 814 -5.72 6.80 -1.47
N THR A 815 -6.88 6.35 -1.96
CA THR A 815 -7.21 6.37 -3.40
C THR A 815 -7.27 7.78 -3.97
N VAL A 816 -7.63 8.76 -3.14
CA VAL A 816 -7.73 10.17 -3.53
C VAL A 816 -6.34 10.78 -3.74
N PHE A 817 -5.35 10.38 -2.96
CA PHE A 817 -3.96 10.85 -3.12
C PHE A 817 -3.29 10.35 -4.40
N SER A 818 -3.81 9.31 -5.06
CA SER A 818 -3.31 8.88 -6.38
C SER A 818 -3.46 9.96 -7.47
N TYR A 819 -4.36 10.93 -7.28
CA TYR A 819 -4.42 12.10 -8.16
C TYR A 819 -3.09 12.88 -8.18
N LEU A 820 -2.32 12.86 -7.08
CA LEU A 820 -1.00 13.50 -7.03
C LEU A 820 0.00 12.84 -7.99
N ASP A 821 -0.26 11.61 -8.45
CA ASP A 821 0.54 10.97 -9.49
C ASP A 821 0.29 11.55 -10.88
N SER A 822 -0.85 12.22 -11.09
CA SER A 822 -1.12 12.96 -12.34
C SER A 822 -0.34 14.29 -12.44
N ILE A 823 0.16 14.80 -11.33
CA ILE A 823 0.93 16.05 -11.27
C ILE A 823 2.41 15.70 -11.40
N THR A 824 2.95 15.80 -12.62
CA THR A 824 4.37 15.56 -12.88
C THR A 824 5.20 16.78 -12.45
N LEU A 825 6.25 16.53 -11.66
CA LEU A 825 7.19 17.57 -11.21
C LEU A 825 8.38 17.66 -12.17
N TRP A 826 8.98 16.52 -12.53
CA TRP A 826 10.03 16.43 -13.55
C TRP A 826 10.09 15.03 -14.17
N HIS A 827 10.81 14.90 -15.28
CA HIS A 827 11.04 13.62 -15.97
C HIS A 827 12.49 13.17 -15.77
N TYR A 828 12.71 11.86 -15.75
CA TYR A 828 14.04 11.25 -15.75
C TYR A 828 14.06 10.04 -16.69
N ASN A 829 15.21 9.80 -17.31
CA ASN A 829 15.40 8.63 -18.17
C ASN A 829 15.71 7.44 -17.27
N GLY A 830 14.80 6.46 -17.22
CA GLY A 830 15.03 5.15 -16.62
C GLY A 830 15.36 4.11 -17.69
N SER A 831 15.99 3.01 -17.30
CA SER A 831 16.06 1.82 -18.14
C SER A 831 15.02 0.81 -17.66
N GLU A 832 14.25 0.23 -18.57
CA GLU A 832 13.33 -0.86 -18.28
C GLU A 832 13.54 -1.91 -19.38
N ALA A 833 13.98 -3.12 -19.00
CA ALA A 833 14.41 -4.17 -19.92
C ALA A 833 15.47 -3.71 -20.96
N GLY A 834 16.36 -2.77 -20.61
CA GLY A 834 17.42 -2.27 -21.48
C GLY A 834 17.00 -1.16 -22.46
N ALA A 835 15.72 -0.79 -22.51
CA ALA A 835 15.25 0.37 -23.27
C ALA A 835 15.18 1.61 -22.39
N ALA A 836 15.60 2.77 -22.92
CA ALA A 836 15.45 4.05 -22.24
C ALA A 836 13.97 4.48 -22.26
N VAL A 837 13.32 4.40 -21.11
CA VAL A 837 11.92 4.83 -20.90
C VAL A 837 11.93 6.09 -20.06
N VAL A 838 11.27 7.13 -20.55
CA VAL A 838 11.08 8.39 -19.81
C VAL A 838 10.07 8.14 -18.70
N LYS A 839 10.50 8.22 -17.44
CA LYS A 839 9.65 8.12 -16.25
C LYS A 839 9.48 9.49 -15.62
N SER A 840 8.33 9.76 -15.02
CA SER A 840 8.04 11.03 -14.35
C SER A 840 8.09 10.88 -12.83
N VAL A 841 8.76 11.81 -12.16
CA VAL A 841 8.62 12.01 -10.71
C VAL A 841 7.41 12.91 -10.49
N THR A 842 6.44 12.39 -9.75
CA THR A 842 5.14 13.02 -9.51
C THR A 842 5.07 13.68 -8.14
N MET A 843 4.07 14.52 -7.89
CA MET A 843 3.82 15.04 -6.54
C MET A 843 3.52 13.90 -5.54
N GLY A 844 2.87 12.83 -6.02
CA GLY A 844 2.65 11.61 -5.24
C GLY A 844 3.95 10.93 -4.84
N SER A 845 4.92 10.83 -5.75
CA SER A 845 6.23 10.25 -5.47
C SER A 845 7.03 11.06 -4.45
N LEU A 846 6.94 12.40 -4.46
CA LEU A 846 7.54 13.27 -3.44
C LEU A 846 6.90 13.04 -2.07
N LEU A 847 5.57 12.97 -2.00
CA LEU A 847 4.85 12.69 -0.76
C LEU A 847 5.23 11.29 -0.22
N PHE A 848 5.30 10.29 -1.10
CA PHE A 848 5.76 8.95 -0.76
C PHE A 848 7.20 8.97 -0.24
N ALA A 849 8.10 9.72 -0.87
CA ALA A 849 9.48 9.89 -0.42
C ALA A 849 9.54 10.43 1.02
N ILE A 850 8.75 11.46 1.33
CA ILE A 850 8.69 12.06 2.68
C ILE A 850 8.15 11.03 3.69
N ILE A 851 7.09 10.31 3.35
CA ILE A 851 6.51 9.27 4.22
C ILE A 851 7.50 8.12 4.43
N ALA A 852 8.11 7.62 3.36
CA ALA A 852 9.12 6.57 3.43
C ALA A 852 10.32 6.98 4.29
N ALA A 853 10.79 8.23 4.18
CA ALA A 853 11.83 8.78 5.03
C ALA A 853 11.42 8.84 6.51
N MET A 854 10.19 9.30 6.81
CA MET A 854 9.65 9.30 8.18
C MET A 854 9.53 7.89 8.76
N VAL A 855 9.06 6.92 7.96
CA VAL A 855 8.94 5.51 8.36
C VAL A 855 10.33 4.90 8.60
N ALA A 856 11.28 5.10 7.69
CA ALA A 856 12.65 4.62 7.86
C ALA A 856 13.29 5.20 9.14
N TRP A 857 13.15 6.51 9.36
CA TRP A 857 13.63 7.16 10.58
C TRP A 857 12.98 6.58 11.85
N ALA A 858 11.65 6.35 11.81
CA ALA A 858 10.93 5.72 12.91
C ALA A 858 11.39 4.28 13.15
N LEU A 859 11.65 3.49 12.09
CA LEU A 859 12.19 2.14 12.22
C LEU A 859 13.57 2.17 12.87
N ILE A 860 14.50 2.98 12.39
CA ILE A 860 15.87 3.09 12.92
C ILE A 860 15.85 3.43 14.42
N ARG A 861 15.01 4.39 14.81
CA ARG A 861 14.91 4.83 16.21
C ARG A 861 14.33 3.75 17.13
N ASN A 862 13.40 2.93 16.62
CA ASN A 862 12.66 1.94 17.42
C ASN A 862 13.20 0.50 17.28
N LEU A 863 14.06 0.23 16.29
CA LEU A 863 14.58 -1.10 15.99
C LEU A 863 15.28 -1.76 17.18
N PRO A 864 16.16 -1.10 17.96
CA PRO A 864 16.81 -1.74 19.10
C PRO A 864 15.79 -2.29 20.11
N GLY A 865 14.70 -1.55 20.34
CA GLY A 865 13.62 -1.99 21.22
C GLY A 865 12.82 -3.16 20.65
N LEU A 866 12.51 -3.14 19.35
CA LEU A 866 11.82 -4.23 18.64
C LEU A 866 12.65 -5.52 18.63
N LEU A 867 13.93 -5.42 18.25
CA LEU A 867 14.79 -6.58 18.11
C LEU A 867 15.01 -7.28 19.44
N GLU A 868 15.20 -6.50 20.50
CA GLU A 868 15.35 -7.01 21.86
C GLU A 868 14.14 -7.85 22.27
N VAL A 869 12.94 -7.36 21.94
CA VAL A 869 11.67 -7.97 22.33
C VAL A 869 11.32 -9.21 21.50
N LEU A 870 11.43 -9.13 20.18
CA LEU A 870 10.96 -10.20 19.31
C LEU A 870 11.97 -11.34 19.18
N VAL A 871 13.26 -11.02 19.14
CA VAL A 871 14.30 -11.96 18.71
C VAL A 871 15.36 -12.16 19.79
N LEU A 872 16.06 -11.09 20.20
CA LEU A 872 17.27 -11.22 21.00
C LEU A 872 16.99 -11.76 22.40
N SER A 873 15.89 -11.37 23.05
CA SER A 873 15.54 -11.91 24.38
C SER A 873 15.18 -13.40 24.37
N ARG A 874 14.91 -13.99 23.19
CA ARG A 874 14.69 -15.43 23.03
C ARG A 874 15.98 -16.20 22.70
N LEU A 875 17.06 -15.49 22.40
CA LEU A 875 18.35 -16.06 22.02
C LEU A 875 19.38 -15.75 23.13
N ASN A 876 20.03 -16.77 23.71
CA ASN A 876 21.11 -16.57 24.69
C ASN A 876 22.40 -16.06 24.01
N MET A 877 22.38 -14.82 23.52
CA MET A 877 23.50 -14.18 22.84
C MET A 877 24.35 -13.33 23.79
N ARG A 878 25.65 -13.28 23.54
CA ARG A 878 26.56 -12.33 24.24
C ARG A 878 26.17 -10.90 23.87
N GLN A 879 26.29 -9.96 24.82
CA GLN A 879 25.88 -8.55 24.65
C GLN A 879 26.52 -7.88 23.41
N GLY A 880 27.78 -8.18 23.11
CA GLY A 880 28.46 -7.66 21.91
C GLY A 880 27.87 -8.16 20.58
N ALA A 881 27.35 -9.38 20.52
CA ALA A 881 26.72 -9.91 19.31
C ALA A 881 25.35 -9.28 19.06
N SER A 882 24.56 -9.10 20.12
CA SER A 882 23.27 -8.38 20.06
C SER A 882 23.46 -6.95 19.53
N TYR A 883 24.40 -6.20 20.09
CA TYR A 883 24.72 -4.85 19.63
C TYR A 883 25.17 -4.80 18.15
N ALA A 884 26.02 -5.75 17.73
CA ALA A 884 26.46 -5.83 16.34
C ALA A 884 25.29 -6.10 15.38
N ILE A 885 24.41 -7.06 15.71
CA ILE A 885 23.23 -7.37 14.89
C ILE A 885 22.31 -6.16 14.77
N THR A 886 22.00 -5.48 15.88
CA THR A 886 21.17 -4.27 15.85
C THR A 886 21.79 -3.17 15.00
N THR A 887 23.11 -2.98 15.09
CA THR A 887 23.83 -1.96 14.32
C THR A 887 23.83 -2.29 12.82
N ILE A 888 24.08 -3.55 12.45
CA ILE A 888 24.03 -4.02 11.06
C ILE A 888 22.63 -3.83 10.47
N LEU A 889 21.58 -4.22 11.21
CA LEU A 889 20.21 -4.04 10.75
C LEU A 889 19.83 -2.56 10.60
N ASN A 890 20.30 -1.68 11.50
CA ASN A 890 20.13 -0.23 11.32
C ASN A 890 20.75 0.26 10.01
N TYR A 891 21.98 -0.17 9.68
CA TYR A 891 22.60 0.19 8.40
C TYR A 891 21.82 -0.36 7.20
N ILE A 892 21.28 -1.58 7.29
CA ILE A 892 20.41 -2.14 6.25
C ILE A 892 19.15 -1.29 6.07
N ILE A 893 18.48 -0.88 7.16
CA ILE A 893 17.29 -0.02 7.08
C ILE A 893 17.64 1.35 6.50
N ILE A 894 18.76 1.94 6.88
CA ILE A 894 19.24 3.20 6.30
C ILE A 894 19.46 3.04 4.79
N ALA A 895 20.15 1.98 4.37
CA ALA A 895 20.43 1.73 2.95
C ALA A 895 19.14 1.51 2.14
N VAL A 896 18.24 0.64 2.60
CA VAL A 896 16.96 0.37 1.93
C VAL A 896 16.05 1.60 1.95
N GLY A 897 15.97 2.31 3.08
CA GLY A 897 15.19 3.53 3.23
C GLY A 897 15.68 4.63 2.29
N ALA A 898 16.99 4.88 2.26
CA ALA A 898 17.60 5.84 1.34
C ALA A 898 17.35 5.44 -0.12
N MET A 899 17.52 4.16 -0.47
CA MET A 899 17.26 3.66 -1.82
C MET A 899 15.79 3.83 -2.24
N THR A 900 14.85 3.61 -1.32
CA THR A 900 13.41 3.82 -1.56
C THR A 900 13.10 5.29 -1.78
N VAL A 901 13.62 6.17 -0.92
CA VAL A 901 13.44 7.63 -1.01
C VAL A 901 14.05 8.18 -2.29
N PHE A 902 15.32 7.90 -2.56
CA PHE A 902 16.00 8.39 -3.76
C PHE A 902 15.42 7.78 -5.04
N GLY A 903 15.04 6.49 -5.01
CA GLY A 903 14.36 5.83 -6.11
C GLY A 903 13.03 6.49 -6.45
N SER A 904 12.22 6.83 -5.45
CA SER A 904 10.97 7.58 -5.65
C SER A 904 11.17 8.98 -6.20
N LEU A 905 12.33 9.61 -5.94
CA LEU A 905 12.71 10.93 -6.46
C LEU A 905 13.44 10.83 -7.82
N GLY A 906 13.43 9.68 -8.48
CA GLY A 906 13.98 9.51 -9.82
C GLY A 906 15.51 9.33 -9.88
N VAL A 907 16.15 9.02 -8.75
CA VAL A 907 17.55 8.55 -8.76
C VAL A 907 17.54 7.10 -9.25
N SER A 908 17.95 6.89 -10.50
CA SER A 908 17.95 5.57 -11.10
C SER A 908 18.96 4.64 -10.45
N TRP A 909 18.56 3.38 -10.22
CA TRP A 909 19.43 2.33 -9.70
C TRP A 909 20.68 2.15 -10.56
N ASP A 910 20.55 2.29 -11.88
CA ASP A 910 21.66 2.18 -12.84
C ASP A 910 22.81 3.15 -12.52
N LYS A 911 22.50 4.35 -12.03
CA LYS A 911 23.52 5.34 -11.64
C LYS A 911 24.19 5.02 -10.30
N LEU A 912 23.60 4.15 -9.49
CA LEU A 912 24.13 3.72 -8.19
C LEU A 912 24.80 2.34 -8.25
N GLN A 913 24.56 1.55 -9.30
CA GLN A 913 25.13 0.22 -9.47
C GLN A 913 26.66 0.21 -9.41
N TRP A 914 27.34 1.16 -10.04
CA TRP A 914 28.81 1.22 -9.99
C TRP A 914 29.33 1.49 -8.57
N LEU A 915 28.63 2.34 -7.80
CA LEU A 915 28.97 2.65 -6.41
C LEU A 915 28.71 1.43 -5.52
N ALA A 916 27.57 0.77 -5.71
CA ALA A 916 27.23 -0.46 -5.00
C ALA A 916 28.23 -1.58 -5.33
N ALA A 917 28.61 -1.75 -6.60
CA ALA A 917 29.60 -2.73 -7.03
C ALA A 917 30.98 -2.44 -6.42
N ALA A 918 31.44 -1.18 -6.47
CA ALA A 918 32.72 -0.79 -5.86
C ALA A 918 32.71 -1.00 -4.33
N LEU A 919 31.62 -0.65 -3.65
CA LEU A 919 31.45 -0.87 -2.22
C LEU A 919 31.41 -2.36 -1.88
N SER A 920 30.67 -3.17 -2.63
CA SER A 920 30.59 -4.62 -2.45
C SER A 920 31.93 -5.31 -2.68
N VAL A 921 32.68 -4.92 -3.71
CA VAL A 921 34.02 -5.42 -3.98
C VAL A 921 34.98 -5.02 -2.86
N GLY A 922 34.98 -3.75 -2.45
CA GLY A 922 35.82 -3.26 -1.35
C GLY A 922 35.51 -3.94 -0.01
N LEU A 923 34.22 -4.13 0.30
CA LEU A 923 33.78 -4.86 1.50
C LEU A 923 34.17 -6.34 1.40
N GLY A 924 34.03 -6.96 0.23
CA GLY A 924 34.43 -8.33 -0.04
C GLY A 924 35.93 -8.56 0.21
N PHE A 925 36.78 -7.66 -0.28
CA PHE A 925 38.21 -7.69 0.01
C PHE A 925 38.50 -7.47 1.50
N GLY A 926 37.81 -6.54 2.17
CA GLY A 926 37.99 -6.31 3.61
C GLY A 926 37.54 -7.49 4.49
N LEU A 927 36.53 -8.24 4.07
CA LEU A 927 36.01 -9.42 4.77
C LEU A 927 36.70 -10.73 4.38
N GLN A 928 37.57 -10.71 3.35
CA GLN A 928 38.18 -11.91 2.78
C GLN A 928 38.89 -12.78 3.83
N GLU A 929 39.69 -12.17 4.72
CA GLU A 929 40.40 -12.90 5.77
C GLU A 929 39.46 -13.48 6.84
N ILE A 930 38.37 -12.78 7.15
CA ILE A 930 37.36 -13.28 8.11
C ILE A 930 36.65 -14.50 7.52
N PHE A 931 36.28 -14.41 6.24
CA PHE A 931 35.63 -15.50 5.52
C PHE A 931 36.55 -16.71 5.36
N GLY A 932 37.82 -16.50 5.00
CA GLY A 932 38.81 -17.57 4.92
C GLY A 932 38.94 -18.32 6.25
N ASN A 933 39.07 -17.60 7.37
CA ASN A 933 39.13 -18.23 8.70
C ASN A 933 37.84 -18.96 9.10
N PHE A 934 36.68 -18.44 8.71
CA PHE A 934 35.39 -19.09 8.95
C PHE A 934 35.28 -20.42 8.20
N VAL A 935 35.57 -20.41 6.88
CA VAL A 935 35.54 -21.61 6.03
C VAL A 935 36.57 -22.63 6.51
N SER A 936 37.80 -22.20 6.82
CA SER A 936 38.81 -23.08 7.41
C SER A 936 38.36 -23.67 8.76
N GLY A 937 37.63 -22.91 9.57
CA GLY A 937 37.01 -23.42 10.79
C GLY A 937 36.00 -24.54 10.53
N LEU A 938 35.14 -24.39 9.51
CA LEU A 938 34.20 -25.45 9.10
C LEU A 938 34.96 -26.69 8.58
N ILE A 939 35.99 -26.50 7.74
CA ILE A 939 36.84 -27.58 7.24
C ILE A 939 37.44 -28.38 8.41
N ILE A 940 38.03 -27.70 9.39
CA ILE A 940 38.59 -28.37 10.58
C ILE A 940 37.53 -29.17 11.34
N LEU A 941 36.30 -28.65 11.47
CA LEU A 941 35.22 -29.34 12.17
C LEU A 941 34.69 -30.57 11.41
N PHE A 942 34.64 -30.48 10.07
CA PHE A 942 34.13 -31.56 9.21
C PHE A 942 35.19 -32.64 8.93
N GLU A 943 36.38 -32.25 8.46
CA GLU A 943 37.45 -33.18 8.10
C GLU A 943 38.25 -33.67 9.31
N ARG A 944 38.22 -32.92 10.42
CA ARG A 944 38.89 -33.24 11.70
C ARG A 944 40.38 -33.60 11.56
N PRO A 945 41.22 -32.80 10.86
CA PRO A 945 42.67 -33.00 10.80
C PRO A 945 43.36 -32.75 12.16
N VAL A 946 42.67 -32.04 13.06
CA VAL A 946 43.07 -31.82 14.46
C VAL A 946 41.83 -31.85 15.34
N ARG A 947 41.96 -32.45 16.54
CA ARG A 947 40.88 -32.58 17.53
C ARG A 947 41.25 -31.84 18.80
N ILE A 948 40.24 -31.47 19.58
CA ILE A 948 40.47 -30.94 20.94
C ILE A 948 41.12 -32.05 21.77
N GLY A 949 42.28 -31.76 22.36
CA GLY A 949 43.13 -32.74 23.07
C GLY A 949 44.33 -33.23 22.27
N ASP A 950 44.40 -33.01 20.95
CA ASP A 950 45.55 -33.41 20.16
C ASP A 950 46.79 -32.56 20.47
N THR A 951 47.97 -33.17 20.47
CA THR A 951 49.24 -32.44 20.54
C THR A 951 49.74 -32.15 19.14
N VAL A 952 49.85 -30.87 18.80
CA VAL A 952 50.17 -30.41 17.45
C VAL A 952 51.32 -29.40 17.45
N THR A 953 52.03 -29.36 16.33
CA THR A 953 53.00 -28.32 16.03
C THR A 953 52.60 -27.62 14.73
N ILE A 954 52.49 -26.30 14.79
CA ILE A 954 52.18 -25.43 13.64
C ILE A 954 53.11 -24.22 13.66
N GLY A 955 53.87 -24.05 12.59
CA GLY A 955 54.98 -23.10 12.56
C GLY A 955 56.00 -23.37 13.68
N THR A 956 56.21 -22.40 14.57
CA THR A 956 57.11 -22.50 15.72
C THR A 956 56.39 -22.86 17.02
N TYR A 957 55.07 -23.01 17.01
CA TYR A 957 54.29 -23.26 18.21
C TYR A 957 53.97 -24.75 18.33
N SER A 958 54.20 -25.33 19.50
CA SER A 958 53.88 -26.72 19.80
C SER A 958 53.06 -26.80 21.08
N GLY A 959 51.98 -27.57 21.10
CA GLY A 959 51.13 -27.65 22.27
C GLY A 959 49.87 -28.47 22.05
N THR A 960 49.03 -28.54 23.08
CA THR A 960 47.79 -29.30 23.03
C THR A 960 46.61 -28.40 22.63
N VAL A 961 45.79 -28.84 21.68
CA VAL A 961 44.62 -28.07 21.24
C VAL A 961 43.57 -28.02 22.35
N SER A 962 43.31 -26.82 22.87
CA SER A 962 42.39 -26.62 23.99
C SER A 962 40.97 -26.25 23.55
N LYS A 963 40.84 -25.46 22.47
CA LYS A 963 39.52 -25.03 21.96
C LYS A 963 39.54 -24.67 20.48
N ILE A 964 38.58 -25.20 19.72
CA ILE A 964 38.33 -24.80 18.34
C ILE A 964 37.15 -23.81 18.32
N ARG A 965 37.37 -22.58 17.83
CA ARG A 965 36.31 -21.59 17.60
C ARG A 965 36.16 -21.32 16.10
N ILE A 966 35.12 -20.56 15.76
CA ILE A 966 34.75 -20.24 14.38
C ILE A 966 35.85 -19.57 13.54
N ARG A 967 36.73 -18.74 14.15
CA ARG A 967 37.80 -18.00 13.44
C ARG A 967 39.22 -18.44 13.80
N ALA A 968 39.39 -19.05 14.97
CA ALA A 968 40.69 -19.37 15.51
C ALA A 968 40.61 -20.59 16.42
N THR A 969 41.71 -21.33 16.47
CA THR A 969 41.92 -22.46 17.35
C THR A 969 42.97 -22.09 18.38
N THR A 970 42.68 -22.39 19.64
CA THR A 970 43.58 -22.13 20.76
C THR A 970 44.37 -23.39 21.06
N ILE A 971 45.69 -23.27 21.12
CA ILE A 971 46.60 -24.30 21.61
C ILE A 971 47.19 -23.85 22.95
N THR A 972 47.44 -24.80 23.83
CA THR A 972 48.11 -24.58 25.10
C THR A 972 49.52 -25.17 25.01
N ASP A 973 50.53 -24.31 25.02
CA ASP A 973 51.94 -24.71 24.98
C ASP A 973 52.36 -25.39 26.31
N PHE A 974 53.53 -26.03 26.35
CA PHE A 974 54.09 -26.70 27.52
C PHE A 974 54.33 -25.75 28.71
N ASP A 975 54.51 -24.45 28.44
CA ASP A 975 54.54 -23.36 29.43
C ASP A 975 53.13 -22.96 29.97
N ARG A 976 52.07 -23.66 29.56
CA ARG A 976 50.65 -23.31 29.81
C ARG A 976 50.20 -21.97 29.23
N LYS A 977 50.90 -21.45 28.21
CA LYS A 977 50.48 -20.26 27.45
C LYS A 977 49.38 -20.63 26.45
N GLU A 978 48.29 -19.86 26.40
CA GLU A 978 47.27 -19.98 25.36
C GLU A 978 47.69 -19.21 24.11
N VAL A 979 47.98 -19.93 23.03
CA VAL A 979 48.30 -19.35 21.72
C VAL A 979 47.07 -19.45 20.83
N ILE A 980 46.56 -18.31 20.36
CA ILE A 980 45.38 -18.22 19.51
C ILE A 980 45.83 -18.14 18.06
N ILE A 981 45.58 -19.19 17.29
CA ILE A 981 46.05 -19.31 15.91
C ILE A 981 44.84 -19.22 14.96
N PRO A 982 44.88 -18.38 13.91
CA PRO A 982 43.81 -18.28 12.92
C PRO A 982 43.55 -19.64 12.26
N ASN A 983 42.28 -20.01 12.07
CA ASN A 983 41.93 -21.31 11.48
C ASN A 983 42.51 -21.51 10.09
N LYS A 984 42.69 -20.42 9.31
CA LYS A 984 43.31 -20.46 7.99
C LYS A 984 44.71 -21.08 8.03
N ALA A 985 45.49 -20.84 9.08
CA ALA A 985 46.83 -21.42 9.23
C ALA A 985 46.79 -22.95 9.30
N PHE A 986 45.83 -23.54 10.02
CA PHE A 986 45.71 -25.02 10.13
C PHE A 986 45.36 -25.73 8.83
N VAL A 987 44.81 -25.00 7.85
CA VAL A 987 44.46 -25.53 6.53
C VAL A 987 45.53 -25.24 5.49
N THR A 988 46.25 -24.12 5.62
CA THR A 988 47.20 -23.64 4.59
C THR A 988 48.67 -23.85 4.94
N GLU A 989 49.02 -23.91 6.22
CA GLU A 989 50.38 -24.14 6.69
C GLU A 989 50.64 -25.62 6.99
N ARG A 990 51.93 -25.99 7.11
CA ARG A 990 52.33 -27.35 7.49
C ARG A 990 51.99 -27.61 8.96
N LEU A 991 51.04 -28.51 9.19
CA LEU A 991 50.64 -29.00 10.50
C LEU A 991 51.27 -30.38 10.78
N ILE A 992 51.90 -30.54 11.94
CA ILE A 992 52.34 -31.85 12.47
C ILE A 992 51.41 -32.21 13.62
N ASN A 993 50.68 -33.31 13.50
CA ASN A 993 49.86 -33.83 14.59
C ASN A 993 50.52 -35.08 15.19
N TRP A 994 50.94 -34.98 16.44
CA TRP A 994 51.68 -36.03 17.15
C TRP A 994 50.79 -37.12 17.74
N SER A 995 49.46 -36.94 17.71
CA SER A 995 48.49 -37.83 18.37
C SER A 995 47.29 -38.21 17.48
N LEU A 996 47.36 -37.95 16.17
CA LEU A 996 46.21 -38.12 15.26
C LEU A 996 45.73 -39.58 15.15
N SER A 997 46.67 -40.50 14.93
CA SER A 997 46.40 -41.93 14.71
C SER A 997 46.88 -42.79 15.88
N ASP A 998 48.02 -42.45 16.45
CA ASP A 998 48.63 -43.11 17.62
C ASP A 998 49.47 -42.08 18.41
N THR A 999 49.65 -42.31 19.70
CA THR A 999 50.49 -41.50 20.61
C THR A 999 51.90 -42.05 20.78
N THR A 1000 52.19 -43.22 20.21
CA THR A 1000 53.51 -43.86 20.23
C THR A 1000 54.58 -42.96 19.60
N THR A 1001 55.67 -42.69 20.33
CA THR A 1001 56.77 -41.84 19.84
C THR A 1001 58.13 -42.51 19.96
N ARG A 1002 58.98 -42.33 18.94
CA ARG A 1002 60.33 -42.91 18.89
C ARG A 1002 61.33 -42.02 19.62
N LEU A 1003 62.03 -42.59 20.59
CA LEU A 1003 63.20 -42.05 21.26
C LEU A 1003 64.49 -42.59 20.64
N VAL A 1004 65.52 -41.74 20.62
CA VAL A 1004 66.88 -42.11 20.20
C VAL A 1004 67.84 -41.58 21.27
N ILE A 1005 68.52 -42.49 21.96
CA ILE A 1005 69.58 -42.19 22.92
C ILE A 1005 70.91 -42.50 22.26
N ARG A 1006 71.85 -41.56 22.33
CA ARG A 1006 73.20 -41.67 21.75
C ARG A 1006 74.21 -41.82 22.87
N LEU A 1007 75.08 -42.83 22.77
CA LEU A 1007 76.15 -43.10 23.73
C LEU A 1007 77.45 -43.38 22.99
N GLY A 1008 78.52 -42.68 23.35
CA GLY A 1008 79.88 -42.98 22.90
C GLY A 1008 80.68 -43.71 23.99
N VAL A 1009 81.20 -44.90 23.71
CA VAL A 1009 82.03 -45.68 24.65
C VAL A 1009 83.50 -45.74 24.21
N ALA A 1010 84.43 -45.98 25.14
CA ALA A 1010 85.87 -45.91 24.84
C ALA A 1010 86.32 -47.03 23.90
N TYR A 1011 87.32 -46.72 23.06
CA TYR A 1011 87.98 -47.70 22.19
C TYR A 1011 88.53 -48.90 22.98
N GLY A 1012 88.22 -50.11 22.49
CA GLY A 1012 88.54 -51.37 23.16
C GLY A 1012 87.46 -51.90 24.11
N SER A 1013 86.33 -51.19 24.26
CA SER A 1013 85.15 -51.71 24.95
C SER A 1013 84.50 -52.85 24.13
N ASP A 1014 84.01 -53.88 24.81
CA ASP A 1014 83.32 -55.00 24.17
C ASP A 1014 81.96 -54.56 23.60
N LEU A 1015 81.87 -54.49 22.27
CA LEU A 1015 80.70 -54.01 21.54
C LEU A 1015 79.43 -54.82 21.84
N GLU A 1016 79.56 -56.14 22.00
CA GLU A 1016 78.41 -57.01 22.32
C GLU A 1016 77.98 -56.81 23.78
N LYS A 1017 78.93 -56.59 24.69
CA LYS A 1017 78.64 -56.23 26.08
C LYS A 1017 77.92 -54.88 26.18
N VAL A 1018 78.36 -53.87 25.42
CA VAL A 1018 77.73 -52.54 25.36
C VAL A 1018 76.31 -52.63 24.80
N LYS A 1019 76.13 -53.37 23.70
CA LYS A 1019 74.81 -53.63 23.13
C LYS A 1019 73.87 -54.29 24.13
N LYS A 1020 74.35 -55.32 24.85
CA LYS A 1020 73.57 -56.04 25.86
C LYS A 1020 73.16 -55.12 27.02
N VAL A 1021 74.08 -54.29 27.52
CA VAL A 1021 73.81 -53.34 28.61
C VAL A 1021 72.81 -52.27 28.21
N LEU A 1022 72.95 -51.70 27.00
CA LEU A 1022 72.00 -50.70 26.49
C LEU A 1022 70.60 -51.29 26.24
N LEU A 1023 70.53 -52.52 25.72
CA LEU A 1023 69.26 -53.24 25.56
C LEU A 1023 68.65 -53.58 26.93
N GLN A 1024 69.45 -54.01 27.90
CA GLN A 1024 69.00 -54.29 29.26
C GLN A 1024 68.39 -53.03 29.90
N ALA A 1025 69.07 -51.88 29.81
CA ALA A 1025 68.57 -50.60 30.31
C ALA A 1025 67.21 -50.24 29.70
N ALA A 1026 67.03 -50.49 28.40
CA ALA A 1026 65.78 -50.22 27.70
C ALA A 1026 64.66 -51.22 28.06
N MET A 1027 64.97 -52.52 28.14
CA MET A 1027 64.00 -53.58 28.43
C MET A 1027 63.51 -53.57 29.89
N GLU A 1028 64.36 -53.16 30.84
CA GLU A 1028 63.97 -53.06 32.25
C GLU A 1028 63.14 -51.81 32.56
N HIS A 1029 63.11 -50.84 31.65
CA HIS A 1029 62.44 -49.57 31.89
C HIS A 1029 60.92 -49.67 31.67
N PRO A 1030 60.08 -49.39 32.69
CA PRO A 1030 58.65 -49.71 32.65
C PRO A 1030 57.84 -48.94 31.59
N LYS A 1031 58.35 -47.81 31.11
CA LYS A 1031 57.70 -46.96 30.09
C LYS A 1031 58.11 -47.27 28.64
N VAL A 1032 59.14 -48.10 28.46
CA VAL A 1032 59.63 -48.48 27.12
C VAL A 1032 58.74 -49.59 26.57
N MET A 1033 58.34 -49.48 25.31
CA MET A 1033 57.53 -50.49 24.65
C MET A 1033 58.39 -51.68 24.23
N HIS A 1034 57.87 -52.90 24.42
CA HIS A 1034 58.48 -54.12 23.92
C HIS A 1034 58.11 -54.46 22.48
N ASP A 1035 57.04 -53.83 21.96
CA ASP A 1035 56.62 -53.92 20.57
C ASP A 1035 56.25 -52.51 20.07
N PRO A 1036 57.02 -51.87 19.17
CA PRO A 1036 58.25 -52.38 18.55
C PRO A 1036 59.41 -52.52 19.55
N GLU A 1037 60.22 -53.57 19.41
CA GLU A 1037 61.33 -53.87 20.31
C GLU A 1037 62.43 -52.78 20.27
N PRO A 1038 63.00 -52.39 21.43
CA PRO A 1038 64.16 -51.51 21.47
C PRO A 1038 65.33 -52.11 20.71
N ALA A 1039 66.00 -51.31 19.91
CA ALA A 1039 67.14 -51.74 19.11
C ALA A 1039 68.35 -50.85 19.35
N VAL A 1040 69.50 -51.48 19.57
CA VAL A 1040 70.79 -50.80 19.70
C VAL A 1040 71.58 -51.01 18.43
N PHE A 1041 72.01 -49.90 17.84
CA PHE A 1041 72.84 -49.88 16.64
C PHE A 1041 74.22 -49.35 17.00
N PHE A 1042 75.28 -50.05 16.61
CA PHE A 1042 76.59 -49.43 16.49
C PHE A 1042 76.56 -48.58 15.21
N THR A 1043 76.74 -47.28 15.34
CA THR A 1043 76.48 -46.34 14.25
C THR A 1043 77.75 -45.94 13.52
N THR A 1044 78.81 -45.56 14.24
CA THR A 1044 80.04 -45.04 13.65
C THR A 1044 81.23 -45.21 14.61
N PHE A 1045 82.42 -45.41 14.05
CA PHE A 1045 83.69 -45.23 14.76
C PHE A 1045 83.99 -43.72 14.86
N GLY A 1046 83.76 -43.12 16.02
CA GLY A 1046 83.99 -41.71 16.30
C GLY A 1046 85.47 -41.38 16.53
N ALA A 1047 85.80 -40.10 16.65
CA ALA A 1047 87.20 -39.65 16.81
C ALA A 1047 87.88 -40.17 18.09
N SER A 1048 87.11 -40.40 19.15
CA SER A 1048 87.60 -40.98 20.41
C SER A 1048 86.61 -41.96 21.05
N THR A 1049 85.47 -42.20 20.40
CA THR A 1049 84.34 -42.99 20.89
C THR A 1049 83.94 -44.06 19.86
N LEU A 1050 83.37 -45.15 20.35
CA LEU A 1050 82.56 -46.09 19.60
C LEU A 1050 81.10 -45.68 19.80
N ASP A 1051 80.44 -45.14 18.77
CA ASP A 1051 79.13 -44.49 18.90
C ASP A 1051 77.98 -45.47 18.71
N HIS A 1052 77.12 -45.59 19.72
CA HIS A 1052 75.92 -46.41 19.72
C HIS A 1052 74.64 -45.55 19.77
N GLU A 1053 73.61 -45.96 19.04
CA GLU A 1053 72.25 -45.43 19.13
C GLU A 1053 71.31 -46.49 19.69
N LEU A 1054 70.73 -46.22 20.86
CA LEU A 1054 69.60 -46.96 21.39
C LEU A 1054 68.30 -46.30 20.88
N ARG A 1055 67.56 -47.00 20.02
CA ARG A 1055 66.28 -46.57 19.47
C ARG A 1055 65.16 -47.36 20.14
N LEU A 1056 64.16 -46.67 20.67
CA LEU A 1056 63.05 -47.28 21.39
C LEU A 1056 61.77 -46.47 21.23
N TYR A 1057 60.64 -47.04 21.63
CA TYR A 1057 59.35 -46.36 21.58
C TYR A 1057 58.75 -46.24 22.98
N VAL A 1058 58.02 -45.16 23.21
CA VAL A 1058 57.20 -44.94 24.41
C VAL A 1058 55.76 -44.71 23.99
N ARG A 1059 54.80 -45.14 24.83
CA ARG A 1059 53.35 -45.13 24.50
C ARG A 1059 52.75 -43.74 24.41
N GLU A 1060 53.23 -42.82 25.24
CA GLU A 1060 52.71 -41.45 25.31
C GLU A 1060 53.80 -40.42 25.07
N LEU A 1061 53.44 -39.34 24.37
CA LEU A 1061 54.35 -38.23 24.09
C LEU A 1061 54.89 -37.56 25.36
N ARG A 1062 54.11 -37.56 26.45
CA ARG A 1062 54.48 -36.94 27.74
C ARG A 1062 55.59 -37.72 28.46
N ASP A 1063 55.71 -39.01 28.20
CA ASP A 1063 56.74 -39.86 28.80
C ASP A 1063 58.11 -39.68 28.15
N ARG A 1064 58.17 -39.03 26.99
CA ARG A 1064 59.38 -38.84 26.18
C ARG A 1064 60.55 -38.27 27.01
N SER A 1065 60.35 -37.13 27.68
CA SER A 1065 61.43 -36.45 28.41
C SER A 1065 61.82 -37.18 29.69
N HIS A 1066 60.83 -37.68 30.45
CA HIS A 1066 61.08 -38.43 31.69
C HIS A 1066 61.83 -39.74 31.42
N THR A 1067 61.41 -40.49 30.40
CA THR A 1067 62.03 -41.76 30.04
C THR A 1067 63.47 -41.55 29.53
N VAL A 1068 63.75 -40.45 28.84
CA VAL A 1068 65.13 -40.12 28.43
C VAL A 1068 66.03 -39.84 29.64
N ASP A 1069 65.58 -39.06 30.63
CA ASP A 1069 66.36 -38.81 31.85
C ASP A 1069 66.59 -40.11 32.63
N GLU A 1070 65.52 -40.88 32.87
CA GLU A 1070 65.58 -42.15 33.61
C GLU A 1070 66.48 -43.18 32.91
N LEU A 1071 66.38 -43.32 31.59
CA LEU A 1071 67.25 -44.22 30.82
C LEU A 1071 68.70 -43.76 30.79
N ASN A 1072 68.99 -42.48 30.60
CA ASN A 1072 70.37 -41.99 30.61
C ASN A 1072 71.04 -42.28 31.96
N ARG A 1073 70.33 -42.10 33.07
CA ARG A 1073 70.82 -42.45 34.42
C ARG A 1073 71.02 -43.96 34.58
N ALA A 1074 70.10 -44.77 34.07
CA ALA A 1074 70.20 -46.23 34.13
C ALA A 1074 71.38 -46.74 33.29
N ILE A 1075 71.56 -46.19 32.09
CA ILE A 1075 72.68 -46.50 31.18
C ILE A 1075 74.01 -46.16 31.84
N ASP A 1076 74.16 -44.98 32.44
CA ASP A 1076 75.37 -44.58 33.16
C ASP A 1076 75.72 -45.57 34.29
N ARG A 1077 74.73 -45.88 35.13
CA ARG A 1077 74.89 -46.85 36.23
C ARG A 1077 75.29 -48.24 35.71
N LEU A 1078 74.58 -48.77 34.72
CA LEU A 1078 74.84 -50.09 34.18
C LEU A 1078 76.18 -50.17 33.42
N CYS A 1079 76.59 -49.09 32.76
CA CYS A 1079 77.93 -49.01 32.16
C CYS A 1079 79.01 -49.13 33.23
N ARG A 1080 78.86 -48.40 34.34
CA ARG A 1080 79.80 -48.45 35.47
C ARG A 1080 79.85 -49.82 36.15
N GLU A 1081 78.70 -50.47 36.35
CA GLU A 1081 78.62 -51.82 36.95
C GLU A 1081 79.23 -52.92 36.07
N ASN A 1082 79.32 -52.67 34.76
CA ASN A 1082 79.84 -53.62 33.78
C ASN A 1082 81.25 -53.25 33.26
N ASP A 1083 81.95 -52.34 33.93
CA ASP A 1083 83.29 -51.84 33.51
C ASP A 1083 83.33 -51.32 32.07
N ILE A 1084 82.21 -50.76 31.58
CA ILE A 1084 82.14 -50.09 30.28
C ILE A 1084 82.51 -48.63 30.50
N ASN A 1085 83.64 -48.21 29.95
CA ASN A 1085 84.11 -46.84 30.08
C ASN A 1085 83.43 -45.95 29.04
N ILE A 1086 82.59 -45.01 29.48
CA ILE A 1086 82.05 -43.96 28.61
C ILE A 1086 83.22 -43.07 28.21
N ALA A 1087 83.47 -42.91 26.90
CA ALA A 1087 84.74 -42.34 26.48
C ALA A 1087 84.82 -40.84 26.81
N PHE A 1088 85.99 -40.45 27.29
CA PHE A 1088 86.48 -39.08 27.16
C PHE A 1088 87.28 -38.96 25.86
N ASN A 1089 87.53 -37.74 25.41
CA ASN A 1089 88.39 -37.51 24.24
C ASN A 1089 89.79 -38.07 24.51
N GLN A 1090 90.28 -38.94 23.61
CA GLN A 1090 91.61 -39.55 23.70
C GLN A 1090 92.60 -38.81 22.81
N LEU A 1091 93.82 -38.64 23.29
CA LEU A 1091 94.92 -38.02 22.56
C LEU A 1091 96.17 -38.91 22.72
N GLU A 1092 96.71 -39.39 21.60
CA GLU A 1092 97.98 -40.10 21.58
C GLU A 1092 99.11 -39.07 21.37
N VAL A 1093 100.08 -39.05 22.30
CA VAL A 1093 101.16 -38.05 22.32
C VAL A 1093 102.49 -38.75 22.09
N HIS A 1094 103.09 -38.52 20.92
CA HIS A 1094 104.45 -38.98 20.60
C HIS A 1094 105.48 -37.95 21.05
N LEU A 1095 106.33 -38.31 22.01
CA LEU A 1095 107.38 -37.45 22.54
C LEU A 1095 108.73 -37.88 21.96
N HIS A 1096 109.37 -36.99 21.20
CA HIS A 1096 110.70 -37.24 20.62
C HIS A 1096 111.80 -36.51 21.41
N ASN A 1097 112.89 -37.22 21.70
CA ASN A 1097 114.12 -36.68 22.29
C ASN A 1097 115.06 -36.16 21.18
N ALA A 1098 115.91 -35.17 21.49
CA ALA A 1098 116.90 -34.57 20.59
C ALA A 1098 117.89 -35.54 19.89
N LYS A 1099 118.02 -36.80 20.33
CA LYS A 1099 118.83 -37.85 19.68
C LYS A 1099 118.06 -38.75 18.70
N GLY A 1100 116.76 -38.52 18.51
CA GLY A 1100 115.95 -39.25 17.53
C GLY A 1100 115.44 -40.62 17.99
N ASP A 1101 115.70 -41.02 19.23
CA ASP A 1101 115.08 -42.21 19.83
C ASP A 1101 113.64 -41.88 20.26
N GLU A 1102 112.68 -42.65 19.75
CA GLU A 1102 111.26 -42.50 20.06
C GLU A 1102 110.92 -43.29 21.32
N VAL A 1103 110.44 -42.59 22.36
CA VAL A 1103 109.85 -43.23 23.54
C VAL A 1103 108.34 -43.11 23.42
N THR A 1104 107.70 -44.16 22.91
CA THR A 1104 106.25 -44.28 22.97
C THR A 1104 105.87 -44.72 24.38
N GLU A 1105 105.52 -43.78 25.24
CA GLU A 1105 104.97 -44.10 26.56
C GLU A 1105 103.50 -44.52 26.40
N VAL A 1106 103.27 -45.75 25.94
CA VAL A 1106 101.92 -46.34 25.95
C VAL A 1106 101.61 -46.73 27.38
N LYS A 1107 101.01 -45.81 28.14
CA LYS A 1107 100.56 -46.12 29.48
C LYS A 1107 99.32 -47.02 29.40
N ARG A 1108 99.52 -48.35 29.47
CA ARG A 1108 98.43 -49.30 29.72
C ARG A 1108 98.88 -50.43 30.65
N ASP A 1109 98.44 -50.33 31.91
CA ASP A 1109 97.65 -51.34 32.66
C ASP A 1109 97.16 -50.69 33.96
N LEU A 1110 95.84 -50.55 34.20
CA LEU A 1110 94.79 -51.53 34.57
C LEU A 1110 94.75 -51.81 36.10
N ASN A 1111 93.53 -51.90 36.60
CA ASN A 1111 93.06 -52.45 37.89
C ASN A 1111 92.98 -51.53 39.12
N GLY A 1112 91.72 -51.23 39.48
CA GLY A 1112 91.11 -51.67 40.73
C GLY A 1112 91.75 -51.26 42.05
N GLY A 1113 91.11 -50.31 42.72
CA GLY A 1113 91.24 -50.11 44.16
C GLY A 1113 92.22 -49.00 44.56
N ASP A 1114 91.77 -47.76 44.44
CA ASP A 1114 91.88 -46.72 45.48
C ASP A 1114 91.59 -45.36 44.86
N LEU A 1115 90.56 -44.69 45.40
CA LEU A 1115 90.45 -43.24 45.60
C LEU A 1115 89.05 -42.91 46.14
N ALA A 1116 88.75 -43.46 47.32
CA ALA A 1116 87.89 -42.77 48.26
C ALA A 1116 88.77 -41.74 48.98
N SER A 1117 88.80 -40.50 48.50
CA SER A 1117 89.10 -39.28 49.29
C SER A 1117 89.28 -38.05 48.39
N ALA A 1118 88.18 -37.37 48.07
CA ALA A 1118 88.14 -35.91 47.97
C ALA A 1118 86.66 -35.48 47.94
N ALA A 1119 86.17 -35.01 49.09
CA ALA A 1119 84.91 -34.30 49.21
C ALA A 1119 85.20 -32.78 49.18
N SER A 1120 84.59 -32.06 48.24
CA SER A 1120 84.20 -30.64 48.31
C SER A 1120 83.62 -30.18 46.98
#